data_AF-A0A0L1JCG6-F1
#
_entry.id   AF-A0A0L1JCG6-F1
#
_cell.length_a   1.000
_cell.length_b   1.000
_cell.length_c   1.000
_cell.angle_alpha   90.00
_cell.angle_beta   90.00
_cell.angle_gamma   90.00
#
_symmetry.space_group_name_H-M   'P 1'
#
loop_
_entity.id
_entity.type
_entity.pdbx_description
1 polymer ?
#
loop_
_entity_poly.entity_id
_entity_poly.type
_entity_poly.pdbx_seq_one_letter_code
_entity_poly.pdbx_strand_id
1 'polypeptide(L)'
;MGSLCRHVAVGASLFAVATAQIRVRLSPSTVNTLAEPDFHTWAIENESQNASTTLDSLDLTLSVSPESDLEGNSYKYQYTRPISHLGERVVNQGITTSSDNPGPITLTIQGLEAGEHTLLTWHNAWDSLDSTATISVSVDGEDKASDIEQSIRVDNIWETATSYVTFTVDSAGQPVEIVYTPSSVDGLVYLNGFEVDTPALKDQISFPSPSHRDEHLQLGGDDSITATWRAPYSTAAVTYNVYMGNSSDALDIVKEGLSETQVALSGLNTMDTFYWRVDVISGNSTYTGRIFMFRLAQLAFPGAEGYGRFARGGRGGKVVKVTSLEDSEEPGTLRYALAVATGPRIVVFDVGGVITINSRLTVSDSYVTVAGQTAPGKGIAVQGHPLGLSGASDVIFRHVRVRPGSGSGETVDGMGMAGSNYCILDRCSMGWGIDECFSSRTAHNITFQRNMISEPLNVAGHKNYPEGTAHGYAATIGGDVGSFHHNLISHAEGRSWSMGGGVDDNSTFAGRLDIRNNVVYNFGSRVTDGGAKEVNFVGNLYKQGPASELTYALKATYEDNLPGTQQYHCAGNSMPDAFDQDSVQYPPGDGTGQTSKIACYADVSIDPAPEYQKFFDEPFFPSYIEEHTSTEAYKRVLSDSGASQPVVDDHDKRIIQETLNGTATYSGSKTGKPGLIDNEADVGGLEEFPTTTRPTSWDANDDGIADWWDDSTGGDGYTVIEGYINFMAEPHVFVAPGASVKYDLAGLAGGFSNPAFEVSGGGLGSVSVDGTVATYTAGDQAGVDRFIVTISDDEDSTWERSVGVAIFDDAESVE
;
A
#
# COMPACT_ATOMS: atom_id res chain seq x y z
N MET A 1 22.55 -27.40 -62.51
CA MET A 1 23.72 -27.68 -61.64
C MET A 1 23.27 -27.34 -60.23
N GLY A 2 22.80 -28.25 -59.36
CA GLY A 2 23.21 -29.63 -59.14
C GLY A 2 24.31 -29.65 -58.08
N SER A 3 23.96 -29.63 -56.78
CA SER A 3 24.77 -30.26 -55.73
C SER A 3 24.01 -30.39 -54.39
N LEU A 4 23.64 -31.65 -54.11
CA LEU A 4 23.69 -32.41 -52.86
C LEU A 4 23.04 -31.91 -51.55
N CYS A 5 22.01 -32.67 -51.18
CA CYS A 5 21.61 -33.07 -49.83
C CYS A 5 22.75 -33.21 -48.80
N ARG A 6 22.49 -32.70 -47.59
CA ARG A 6 22.67 -33.46 -46.35
C ARG A 6 21.40 -33.31 -45.50
N HIS A 7 20.62 -34.37 -45.45
CA HIS A 7 19.61 -34.55 -44.41
C HIS A 7 20.36 -34.79 -43.09
N VAL A 8 20.26 -33.84 -42.16
CA VAL A 8 20.50 -34.11 -40.75
C VAL A 8 19.14 -34.51 -40.19
N ALA A 9 18.99 -35.79 -39.88
CA ALA A 9 17.91 -36.26 -39.03
C ALA A 9 18.18 -35.73 -37.63
N VAL A 10 17.54 -34.61 -37.27
CA VAL A 10 17.40 -34.22 -35.87
C VAL A 10 16.38 -35.18 -35.28
N GLY A 11 16.84 -36.02 -34.34
CA GLY A 11 15.96 -36.91 -33.61
C GLY A 11 14.85 -36.08 -32.96
N ALA A 12 13.60 -36.49 -33.17
CA ALA A 12 12.48 -36.01 -32.41
C ALA A 12 12.74 -36.38 -30.95
N SER A 13 13.26 -35.44 -30.16
CA SER A 13 13.10 -35.48 -28.71
C SER A 13 11.60 -35.52 -28.46
N LEU A 14 11.14 -36.54 -27.72
CA LEU A 14 9.78 -36.56 -27.21
C LEU A 14 9.55 -35.22 -26.51
N PHE A 15 8.69 -34.38 -27.09
CA PHE A 15 7.96 -33.42 -26.29
C PHE A 15 7.09 -34.29 -25.36
N ALA A 16 7.57 -34.52 -24.14
CA ALA A 16 6.66 -34.81 -23.06
C ALA A 16 5.72 -33.60 -23.04
N VAL A 17 4.45 -33.84 -23.38
CA VAL A 17 3.40 -32.87 -23.09
C VAL A 17 3.48 -32.71 -21.57
N ALA A 18 3.98 -31.58 -21.11
CA ALA A 18 3.99 -31.30 -19.68
C ALA A 18 2.53 -31.32 -19.25
N THR A 19 2.12 -32.34 -18.50
CA THR A 19 0.90 -32.27 -17.70
C THR A 19 1.02 -31.03 -16.84
N ALA A 20 -0.03 -30.22 -16.76
CA ALA A 20 -0.01 -29.00 -15.95
C ALA A 20 0.27 -29.39 -14.49
N GLN A 21 1.31 -28.81 -13.89
CA GLN A 21 1.61 -29.02 -12.47
C GLN A 21 0.44 -28.49 -11.65
N ILE A 22 -0.21 -29.37 -10.88
CA ILE A 22 -1.31 -28.98 -10.00
C ILE A 22 -0.73 -28.74 -8.61
N ARG A 23 -0.96 -27.54 -8.09
CA ARG A 23 -0.48 -27.10 -6.78
C ARG A 23 -1.66 -26.79 -5.88
N VAL A 24 -1.74 -27.45 -4.73
CA VAL A 24 -2.88 -27.34 -3.82
C VAL A 24 -2.38 -26.94 -2.44
N ARG A 25 -2.99 -25.92 -1.87
CA ARG A 25 -2.87 -25.57 -0.45
C ARG A 25 -4.13 -26.00 0.28
N LEU A 26 -3.96 -26.65 1.43
CA LEU A 26 -5.05 -27.02 2.32
C LEU A 26 -5.34 -25.86 3.28
N SER A 27 -6.59 -25.38 3.31
CA SER A 27 -7.00 -24.24 4.13
C SER A 27 -8.18 -24.61 5.02
N PRO A 28 -8.03 -24.55 6.36
CA PRO A 28 -9.13 -24.82 7.28
C PRO A 28 -10.22 -23.75 7.17
N SER A 29 -11.50 -24.12 7.30
CA SER A 29 -12.61 -23.16 7.26
C SER A 29 -12.63 -22.17 8.43
N THR A 30 -11.86 -22.45 9.49
CA THR A 30 -11.66 -21.59 10.67
C THR A 30 -10.59 -20.51 10.46
N VAL A 31 -9.81 -20.58 9.38
CA VAL A 31 -8.67 -19.70 9.10
C VAL A 31 -9.09 -18.66 8.05
N ASN A 32 -8.75 -17.39 8.28
CA ASN A 32 -9.00 -16.33 7.31
C ASN A 32 -8.24 -16.62 6.01
N THR A 33 -8.96 -16.78 4.90
CA THR A 33 -8.34 -17.09 3.62
C THR A 33 -7.60 -15.87 3.07
N LEU A 34 -6.27 -15.97 2.97
CA LEU A 34 -5.44 -15.03 2.21
C LEU A 34 -5.20 -15.58 0.80
N ALA A 35 -5.20 -14.70 -0.20
CA ALA A 35 -4.92 -15.07 -1.57
C ALA A 35 -3.52 -15.70 -1.71
N GLU A 36 -3.43 -16.80 -2.45
CA GLU A 36 -2.16 -17.42 -2.84
C GLU A 36 -2.25 -17.83 -4.32
N PRO A 37 -2.06 -16.90 -5.26
CA PRO A 37 -2.33 -17.09 -6.69
C PRO A 37 -1.64 -18.30 -7.35
N ASP A 38 -0.56 -18.80 -6.78
CA ASP A 38 0.22 -19.93 -7.34
C ASP A 38 -0.34 -21.30 -6.93
N PHE A 39 -1.35 -21.32 -6.05
CA PHE A 39 -1.93 -22.54 -5.49
C PHE A 39 -3.46 -22.48 -5.55
N HIS A 40 -4.07 -23.60 -5.96
CA HIS A 40 -5.49 -23.81 -5.69
C HIS A 40 -5.70 -23.91 -4.18
N THR A 41 -6.62 -23.12 -3.64
CA THR A 41 -7.00 -23.22 -2.23
C THR A 41 -8.13 -24.23 -2.09
N TRP A 42 -7.86 -25.33 -1.40
CA TRP A 42 -8.87 -26.29 -0.99
C TRP A 42 -9.32 -25.97 0.43
N ALA A 43 -10.49 -25.35 0.55
CA ALA A 43 -11.15 -25.10 1.83
C ALA A 43 -11.68 -26.42 2.41
N ILE A 44 -11.27 -26.75 3.64
CA ILE A 44 -11.65 -27.98 4.34
C ILE A 44 -12.41 -27.60 5.61
N GLU A 45 -13.61 -28.13 5.75
CA GLU A 45 -14.45 -27.90 6.91
C GLU A 45 -13.83 -28.55 8.15
N ASN A 46 -13.70 -27.77 9.23
CA ASN A 46 -13.21 -28.26 10.50
C ASN A 46 -14.20 -29.25 11.12
N GLU A 47 -13.72 -30.21 11.93
CA GLU A 47 -14.53 -31.25 12.58
C GLU A 47 -15.30 -32.13 11.55
N SER A 48 -14.64 -32.49 10.44
CA SER A 48 -15.22 -33.33 9.39
C SER A 48 -14.45 -34.64 9.19
N GLN A 49 -15.14 -35.76 8.97
CA GLN A 49 -14.48 -37.05 8.73
C GLN A 49 -13.84 -37.18 7.34
N ASN A 50 -14.33 -36.37 6.41
CA ASN A 50 -13.81 -36.30 5.05
C ASN A 50 -14.14 -34.94 4.43
N ALA A 51 -13.31 -34.54 3.48
CA ALA A 51 -13.54 -33.42 2.59
C ALA A 51 -13.26 -33.87 1.16
N SER A 52 -14.07 -33.44 0.20
CA SER A 52 -13.85 -33.70 -1.22
C SER A 52 -13.98 -32.43 -2.03
N THR A 53 -13.20 -32.32 -3.09
CA THR A 53 -13.28 -31.23 -4.07
C THR A 53 -12.87 -31.73 -5.45
N THR A 54 -13.25 -31.00 -6.49
CA THR A 54 -12.72 -31.21 -7.85
C THR A 54 -11.91 -29.97 -8.22
N LEU A 55 -10.64 -30.16 -8.55
CA LEU A 55 -9.74 -29.11 -9.02
C LEU A 55 -9.23 -29.49 -10.41
N ASP A 56 -9.52 -28.64 -11.41
CA ASP A 56 -9.30 -28.93 -12.82
C ASP A 56 -9.92 -30.28 -13.25
N SER A 57 -9.09 -31.29 -13.53
CA SER A 57 -9.53 -32.64 -13.88
C SER A 57 -9.36 -33.65 -12.73
N LEU A 58 -8.94 -33.21 -11.54
CA LEU A 58 -8.67 -34.08 -10.40
C LEU A 58 -9.80 -34.05 -9.39
N ASP A 59 -10.35 -35.21 -9.09
CA ASP A 59 -11.20 -35.43 -7.93
C ASP A 59 -10.32 -35.78 -6.74
N LEU A 60 -10.38 -34.94 -5.70
CA LEU A 60 -9.55 -35.02 -4.51
C LEU A 60 -10.42 -35.33 -3.30
N THR A 61 -10.01 -36.27 -2.45
CA THR A 61 -10.67 -36.55 -1.18
C THR A 61 -9.65 -36.71 -0.07
N LEU A 62 -9.84 -35.97 1.02
CA LEU A 62 -9.09 -36.14 2.26
C LEU A 62 -10.01 -36.85 3.25
N SER A 63 -9.52 -37.89 3.93
CA SER A 63 -10.31 -38.64 4.90
C SER A 63 -9.49 -39.12 6.08
N VAL A 64 -10.16 -39.31 7.21
CA VAL A 64 -9.60 -39.86 8.45
C VAL A 64 -10.41 -41.06 8.91
N SER A 65 -9.96 -41.72 9.99
CA SER A 65 -10.71 -42.83 10.57
C SER A 65 -12.10 -42.37 11.08
N PRO A 66 -13.11 -43.25 11.14
CA PRO A 66 -14.46 -42.89 11.62
C PRO A 66 -14.53 -42.42 13.08
N GLU A 67 -13.45 -42.59 13.85
CA GLU A 67 -13.32 -42.16 15.25
C GLU A 67 -12.58 -40.82 15.38
N SER A 68 -12.11 -40.24 14.28
CA SER A 68 -11.37 -38.97 14.24
C SER A 68 -12.05 -37.98 13.30
N ASP A 69 -11.58 -36.73 13.34
CA ASP A 69 -12.04 -35.63 12.51
C ASP A 69 -10.84 -34.88 11.93
N LEU A 70 -11.03 -34.26 10.76
CA LEU A 70 -10.12 -33.28 10.18
C LEU A 70 -10.24 -31.98 10.96
N GLU A 71 -9.13 -31.53 11.51
CA GLU A 71 -9.01 -30.26 12.21
C GLU A 71 -7.93 -29.39 11.55
N GLY A 72 -7.97 -28.08 11.75
CA GLY A 72 -6.94 -27.21 11.20
C GLY A 72 -6.85 -25.85 11.87
N ASN A 73 -5.67 -25.25 11.75
CA ASN A 73 -5.39 -23.91 12.27
C ASN A 73 -4.23 -23.27 11.49
N SER A 74 -3.71 -22.16 11.99
CA SER A 74 -2.63 -21.40 11.36
C SER A 74 -1.66 -20.78 12.35
N TYR A 75 -0.43 -20.54 11.88
CA TYR A 75 0.54 -19.71 12.55
C TYR A 75 0.35 -18.25 12.10
N LYS A 76 0.17 -17.35 13.07
CA LYS A 76 -0.17 -15.92 12.85
C LYS A 76 0.79 -15.19 11.89
N TYR A 77 2.02 -15.66 11.75
CA TYR A 77 3.04 -15.11 10.84
C TYR A 77 2.53 -14.90 9.40
N GLN A 78 1.65 -15.75 8.88
CA GLN A 78 1.12 -15.54 7.52
C GLN A 78 0.36 -14.22 7.35
N TYR A 79 -0.24 -13.69 8.43
CA TYR A 79 -0.97 -12.42 8.42
C TYR A 79 -0.05 -11.19 8.55
N THR A 80 1.20 -11.38 8.95
CA THR A 80 2.21 -10.31 8.99
C THR A 80 2.95 -10.16 7.66
N ARG A 81 2.55 -10.93 6.63
CA ARG A 81 3.14 -10.92 5.29
C ARG A 81 2.12 -10.41 4.26
N PRO A 82 2.19 -9.12 3.87
CA PRO A 82 1.33 -8.54 2.83
C PRO A 82 1.42 -9.29 1.51
N ILE A 83 2.63 -9.73 1.18
CA ILE A 83 2.95 -10.53 0.00
C ILE A 83 3.68 -11.78 0.47
N SER A 84 3.28 -12.93 -0.07
CA SER A 84 3.95 -14.22 0.18
C SER A 84 4.99 -14.45 -0.90
N HIS A 85 6.26 -14.30 -0.55
CA HIS A 85 7.39 -14.43 -1.48
C HIS A 85 7.99 -15.85 -1.46
N LEU A 86 7.85 -16.54 -0.34
CA LEU A 86 8.50 -17.83 -0.06
C LEU A 86 7.48 -18.95 0.22
N GLY A 87 6.21 -18.73 -0.13
CA GLY A 87 5.12 -19.67 0.14
C GLY A 87 4.75 -19.78 1.62
N GLU A 88 4.99 -18.71 2.39
CA GLU A 88 4.59 -18.55 3.79
C GLU A 88 3.12 -18.92 3.99
N ARG A 89 2.25 -18.49 3.04
CA ARG A 89 0.82 -18.75 3.09
C ARG A 89 0.44 -20.20 2.82
N VAL A 90 1.35 -21.02 2.30
CA VAL A 90 1.16 -22.47 2.09
C VAL A 90 1.46 -23.23 3.36
N VAL A 91 2.60 -22.98 3.99
CA VAL A 91 3.11 -23.83 5.09
C VAL A 91 2.72 -23.36 6.49
N ASN A 92 2.22 -22.14 6.65
CA ASN A 92 1.80 -21.61 7.96
C ASN A 92 0.32 -21.85 8.27
N GLN A 93 -0.34 -22.75 7.53
CA GLN A 93 -1.67 -23.27 7.82
C GLN A 93 -1.75 -24.72 7.34
N GLY A 94 -2.73 -25.48 7.80
CA GLY A 94 -2.91 -26.83 7.30
C GLY A 94 -3.98 -27.61 8.05
N ILE A 95 -4.04 -28.89 7.74
CA ILE A 95 -5.01 -29.85 8.28
C ILE A 95 -4.26 -30.94 9.03
N THR A 96 -4.86 -31.40 10.13
CA THR A 96 -4.44 -32.52 10.95
C THR A 96 -5.64 -33.37 11.36
N THR A 97 -5.40 -34.48 12.06
CA THR A 97 -6.45 -35.23 12.77
C THR A 97 -6.75 -34.59 14.12
N SER A 98 -7.94 -34.85 14.66
CA SER A 98 -8.27 -34.45 16.02
C SER A 98 -7.24 -34.95 17.05
N SER A 99 -6.81 -34.07 17.95
CA SER A 99 -5.89 -34.44 19.04
C SER A 99 -6.50 -35.43 20.03
N ASP A 100 -7.83 -35.51 20.09
CA ASP A 100 -8.53 -36.47 20.95
C ASP A 100 -8.48 -37.90 20.38
N ASN A 101 -8.44 -38.02 19.04
CA ASN A 101 -8.36 -39.29 18.32
C ASN A 101 -7.33 -39.19 17.19
N PRO A 102 -6.03 -39.08 17.52
CA PRO A 102 -4.97 -38.86 16.53
C PRO A 102 -4.76 -40.09 15.64
N GLY A 103 -4.36 -39.89 14.38
CA GLY A 103 -4.14 -41.02 13.49
C GLY A 103 -3.75 -40.66 12.05
N PRO A 104 -3.82 -41.65 11.14
CA PRO A 104 -3.50 -41.45 9.74
C PRO A 104 -4.47 -40.52 9.01
N ILE A 105 -3.94 -39.83 8.00
CA ILE A 105 -4.74 -39.09 7.02
C ILE A 105 -4.54 -39.74 5.65
N THR A 106 -5.64 -39.92 4.91
CA THR A 106 -5.62 -40.47 3.55
C THR A 106 -6.01 -39.39 2.55
N LEU A 107 -5.13 -39.13 1.58
CA LEU A 107 -5.42 -38.34 0.38
C LEU A 107 -5.71 -39.30 -0.79
N THR A 108 -6.91 -39.21 -1.35
CA THR A 108 -7.29 -39.93 -2.56
C THR A 108 -7.28 -38.97 -3.74
N ILE A 109 -6.62 -39.36 -4.83
CA ILE A 109 -6.56 -38.60 -6.08
C ILE A 109 -7.11 -39.45 -7.21
N GLN A 110 -8.10 -38.95 -7.95
CA GLN A 110 -8.62 -39.57 -9.16
C GLN A 110 -8.60 -38.55 -10.31
N GLY A 111 -8.48 -39.01 -11.56
CA GLY A 111 -8.44 -38.15 -12.75
C GLY A 111 -7.04 -37.93 -13.33
N LEU A 112 -6.00 -38.51 -12.74
CA LEU A 112 -4.63 -38.49 -13.28
C LEU A 112 -4.55 -39.28 -14.59
N GLU A 113 -3.82 -38.78 -15.58
CA GLU A 113 -3.64 -39.51 -16.83
C GLU A 113 -2.91 -40.85 -16.62
N ALA A 114 -2.99 -41.76 -17.60
CA ALA A 114 -2.25 -43.01 -17.49
C ALA A 114 -0.74 -42.74 -17.64
N GLY A 115 0.06 -43.06 -16.63
CA GLY A 115 1.48 -42.73 -16.63
C GLY A 115 2.15 -42.79 -15.26
N GLU A 116 3.43 -42.41 -15.22
CA GLU A 116 4.15 -42.19 -13.97
C GLU A 116 3.87 -40.78 -13.45
N HIS A 117 3.63 -40.68 -12.15
CA HIS A 117 3.33 -39.44 -11.45
C HIS A 117 4.21 -39.27 -10.22
N THR A 118 4.36 -38.03 -9.79
CA THR A 118 5.02 -37.66 -8.52
C THR A 118 4.08 -36.88 -7.63
N LEU A 119 4.26 -37.01 -6.32
CA LEU A 119 3.57 -36.19 -5.33
C LEU A 119 4.56 -35.65 -4.30
N LEU A 120 4.67 -34.32 -4.23
CA LEU A 120 5.39 -33.57 -3.20
C LEU A 120 4.37 -33.09 -2.16
N THR A 121 4.61 -33.28 -0.86
CA THR A 121 3.69 -32.83 0.21
C THR A 121 4.46 -32.15 1.32
N TRP A 122 3.94 -31.04 1.86
CA TRP A 122 4.52 -30.31 2.99
C TRP A 122 3.93 -30.71 4.34
N HIS A 123 4.81 -30.76 5.35
CA HIS A 123 4.51 -31.20 6.71
C HIS A 123 5.08 -30.24 7.76
N ASN A 124 4.26 -29.28 8.20
CA ASN A 124 4.63 -28.21 9.12
C ASN A 124 3.54 -27.99 10.16
N ALA A 125 3.89 -28.16 11.43
CA ALA A 125 3.02 -27.82 12.54
C ALA A 125 2.99 -26.29 12.74
N TRP A 126 1.79 -25.73 12.91
CA TRP A 126 1.58 -24.30 13.16
C TRP A 126 1.72 -23.90 14.63
N ASP A 127 1.60 -24.85 15.55
CA ASP A 127 1.75 -24.62 16.99
C ASP A 127 3.21 -24.61 17.43
N SER A 128 3.49 -23.96 18.56
CA SER A 128 4.83 -23.89 19.13
C SER A 128 5.16 -25.18 19.88
N LEU A 129 5.34 -26.27 19.15
CA LEU A 129 5.56 -27.60 19.72
C LEU A 129 7.04 -27.84 20.05
N ASP A 130 7.31 -28.70 21.02
CA ASP A 130 8.68 -29.15 21.33
C ASP A 130 9.15 -30.25 20.35
N SER A 131 8.21 -31.04 19.83
CA SER A 131 8.43 -32.12 18.88
C SER A 131 7.12 -32.53 18.21
N THR A 132 7.23 -33.19 17.06
CA THR A 132 6.11 -33.77 16.28
C THR A 132 6.35 -35.26 16.05
N ALA A 133 5.31 -36.02 15.72
CA ALA A 133 5.49 -37.37 15.20
C ALA A 133 6.28 -37.36 13.89
N THR A 134 7.11 -38.37 13.66
CA THR A 134 7.56 -38.71 12.31
C THR A 134 6.42 -39.35 11.52
N ILE A 135 6.44 -39.23 10.20
CA ILE A 135 5.43 -39.85 9.32
C ILE A 135 6.04 -40.89 8.38
N SER A 136 5.26 -41.91 8.05
CA SER A 136 5.46 -42.78 6.89
C SER A 136 4.38 -42.55 5.85
N VAL A 137 4.71 -42.81 4.58
CA VAL A 137 3.81 -42.60 3.43
C VAL A 137 3.72 -43.90 2.65
N SER A 138 2.49 -44.37 2.44
CA SER A 138 2.19 -45.48 1.53
C SER A 138 1.32 -45.02 0.37
N VAL A 139 1.45 -45.66 -0.79
CA VAL A 139 0.62 -45.44 -1.97
C VAL A 139 -0.01 -46.76 -2.38
N ASP A 140 -1.34 -46.81 -2.44
CA ASP A 140 -2.14 -48.02 -2.68
C ASP A 140 -1.73 -49.19 -1.76
N GLY A 141 -1.38 -48.87 -0.51
CA GLY A 141 -0.95 -49.83 0.52
C GLY A 141 0.52 -50.27 0.42
N GLU A 142 1.29 -49.77 -0.54
CA GLU A 142 2.73 -49.99 -0.62
C GLU A 142 3.52 -48.87 0.06
N ASP A 143 4.40 -49.20 1.02
CA ASP A 143 5.26 -48.23 1.68
C ASP A 143 6.24 -47.56 0.67
N LYS A 144 6.23 -46.23 0.60
CA LYS A 144 7.09 -45.43 -0.29
C LYS A 144 8.09 -44.56 0.47
N ALA A 145 7.77 -44.12 1.68
CA ALA A 145 8.67 -43.34 2.53
C ALA A 145 8.42 -43.59 4.02
N SER A 146 9.44 -43.42 4.86
CA SER A 146 9.35 -43.54 6.32
C SER A 146 10.23 -42.51 7.01
N ASP A 147 10.02 -42.34 8.32
CA ASP A 147 10.86 -41.55 9.22
C ASP A 147 11.02 -40.07 8.79
N ILE A 148 9.96 -39.49 8.21
CA ILE A 148 9.95 -38.08 7.81
C ILE A 148 9.64 -37.23 9.04
N GLU A 149 10.61 -36.43 9.48
CA GLU A 149 10.43 -35.46 10.56
C GLU A 149 9.60 -34.27 10.09
N GLN A 150 8.46 -34.03 10.73
CA GLN A 150 7.61 -32.87 10.40
C GLN A 150 8.22 -31.60 11.00
N SER A 151 8.25 -30.50 10.25
CA SER A 151 8.79 -29.24 10.76
C SER A 151 7.80 -28.54 11.68
N ILE A 152 8.29 -27.56 12.44
CA ILE A 152 7.49 -26.76 13.40
C ILE A 152 7.74 -25.30 13.08
N ARG A 153 6.69 -24.58 12.70
CA ARG A 153 6.71 -23.13 12.41
C ARG A 153 7.83 -22.69 11.46
N VAL A 154 8.22 -23.56 10.52
CA VAL A 154 9.06 -23.12 9.41
C VAL A 154 8.21 -22.23 8.53
N ASP A 155 8.75 -21.07 8.16
CA ASP A 155 7.97 -19.99 7.60
C ASP A 155 7.96 -19.98 6.06
N ASN A 156 8.61 -20.94 5.41
CA ASN A 156 8.77 -20.99 3.95
C ASN A 156 8.67 -22.41 3.39
N ILE A 157 8.28 -22.55 2.13
CA ILE A 157 8.14 -23.86 1.47
C ILE A 157 9.47 -24.60 1.27
N TRP A 158 10.59 -23.88 1.27
CA TRP A 158 11.90 -24.42 0.87
C TRP A 158 12.59 -25.22 1.96
N GLU A 159 12.37 -24.83 3.22
CA GLU A 159 12.96 -25.47 4.40
C GLU A 159 11.95 -26.27 5.21
N THR A 160 10.66 -26.17 4.86
CA THR A 160 9.60 -27.00 5.44
C THR A 160 9.83 -28.47 5.10
N ALA A 161 9.55 -29.35 6.05
CA ALA A 161 9.68 -30.79 5.82
C ALA A 161 8.73 -31.26 4.72
N THR A 162 9.22 -32.19 3.89
CA THR A 162 8.44 -32.72 2.76
C THR A 162 8.54 -34.23 2.62
N SER A 163 7.46 -34.83 2.14
CA SER A 163 7.46 -36.17 1.56
C SER A 163 7.46 -36.08 0.04
N TYR A 164 8.08 -37.07 -0.61
CA TYR A 164 8.11 -37.18 -2.08
C TYR A 164 7.96 -38.63 -2.50
N VAL A 165 6.88 -38.94 -3.21
CA VAL A 165 6.57 -40.30 -3.66
C VAL A 165 6.38 -40.36 -5.18
N THR A 166 6.61 -41.54 -5.74
CA THR A 166 6.36 -41.85 -7.16
C THR A 166 5.41 -43.03 -7.25
N PHE A 167 4.51 -43.00 -8.24
CA PHE A 167 3.53 -44.05 -8.47
C PHE A 167 3.09 -44.05 -9.94
N THR A 168 2.37 -45.10 -10.33
CA THR A 168 1.87 -45.28 -11.70
C THR A 168 0.36 -45.39 -11.68
N VAL A 169 -0.29 -44.70 -12.62
CA VAL A 169 -1.74 -44.75 -12.83
C VAL A 169 -2.02 -45.45 -14.14
N ASP A 170 -2.92 -46.44 -14.14
CA ASP A 170 -3.28 -47.21 -15.33
C ASP A 170 -4.33 -46.49 -16.20
N SER A 171 -5.21 -45.69 -15.58
CA SER A 171 -6.22 -44.89 -16.26
C SER A 171 -6.76 -43.78 -15.37
N ALA A 172 -7.29 -42.70 -15.97
CA ALA A 172 -7.90 -41.59 -15.23
C ALA A 172 -9.07 -41.96 -14.31
N GLY A 173 -9.70 -43.12 -14.52
CA GLY A 173 -10.73 -43.63 -13.62
C GLY A 173 -10.19 -44.31 -12.36
N GLN A 174 -8.88 -44.57 -12.26
CA GLN A 174 -8.27 -45.22 -11.10
C GLN A 174 -8.04 -44.18 -9.99
N PRO A 175 -8.65 -44.35 -8.80
CA PRO A 175 -8.23 -43.59 -7.62
C PRO A 175 -6.89 -44.13 -7.11
N VAL A 176 -6.03 -43.22 -6.69
CA VAL A 176 -4.77 -43.51 -5.97
C VAL A 176 -4.94 -43.08 -4.53
N GLU A 177 -4.69 -43.98 -3.59
CA GLU A 177 -4.75 -43.71 -2.15
C GLU A 177 -3.36 -43.49 -1.59
N ILE A 178 -3.10 -42.27 -1.09
CA ILE A 178 -1.87 -41.90 -0.39
C ILE A 178 -2.18 -41.78 1.10
N VAL A 179 -1.56 -42.63 1.93
CA VAL A 179 -1.81 -42.67 3.37
C VAL A 179 -0.58 -42.17 4.13
N TYR A 180 -0.76 -41.11 4.90
CA TYR A 180 0.24 -40.56 5.82
C TYR A 180 -0.02 -41.12 7.22
N THR A 181 0.92 -41.88 7.76
CA THR A 181 0.79 -42.56 9.06
C THR A 181 1.78 -41.96 10.06
N PRO A 182 1.31 -41.38 11.19
CA PRO A 182 2.18 -40.80 12.19
C PRO A 182 2.72 -41.86 13.17
N SER A 183 3.91 -41.62 13.72
CA SER A 183 4.40 -42.31 14.90
C SER A 183 3.76 -41.80 16.18
N SER A 184 4.03 -42.43 17.32
CA SER A 184 3.27 -42.24 18.57
C SER A 184 3.66 -41.03 19.42
N VAL A 185 4.32 -39.99 18.87
CA VAL A 185 4.77 -38.82 19.65
C VAL A 185 3.57 -37.95 20.05
N ASP A 186 3.06 -37.14 19.12
CA ASP A 186 1.74 -36.50 19.21
C ASP A 186 0.67 -37.31 18.46
N GLY A 187 1.08 -38.26 17.61
CA GLY A 187 0.18 -39.07 16.79
C GLY A 187 -0.46 -38.29 15.64
N LEU A 188 0.01 -37.08 15.35
CA LEU A 188 -0.62 -36.17 14.39
C LEU A 188 0.15 -36.11 13.07
N VAL A 189 -0.60 -35.90 11.98
CA VAL A 189 -0.06 -35.59 10.65
C VAL A 189 -0.47 -34.17 10.30
N TYR A 190 0.52 -33.29 10.11
CA TYR A 190 0.28 -31.95 9.62
C TYR A 190 0.43 -31.95 8.09
N LEU A 191 -0.66 -31.68 7.37
CA LEU A 191 -0.67 -31.52 5.92
C LEU A 191 -0.97 -30.06 5.57
N ASN A 192 -0.03 -29.37 4.93
CA ASN A 192 -0.21 -27.96 4.56
C ASN A 192 -0.63 -27.78 3.09
N GLY A 193 -0.14 -28.65 2.22
CA GLY A 193 -0.37 -28.60 0.78
C GLY A 193 0.41 -29.68 0.06
N PHE A 194 0.17 -29.82 -1.24
CA PHE A 194 0.87 -30.76 -2.10
C PHE A 194 0.95 -30.28 -3.54
N GLU A 195 1.85 -30.90 -4.31
CA GLU A 195 1.97 -30.70 -5.75
C GLU A 195 2.10 -32.02 -6.48
N VAL A 196 1.40 -32.11 -7.61
CA VAL A 196 1.44 -33.26 -8.53
C VAL A 196 2.38 -32.94 -9.68
N ASP A 197 3.24 -33.89 -10.04
CA ASP A 197 4.18 -33.82 -11.17
C ASP A 197 5.21 -32.66 -11.05
N THR A 198 5.50 -32.22 -9.82
CA THR A 198 6.64 -31.35 -9.51
C THR A 198 7.86 -32.18 -9.11
N PRO A 199 9.10 -31.79 -9.46
CA PRO A 199 10.33 -32.35 -8.88
C PRO A 199 10.37 -32.33 -7.34
N ALA A 200 11.15 -33.21 -6.71
CA ALA A 200 11.39 -33.14 -5.27
C ALA A 200 12.09 -31.82 -4.89
N LEU A 201 11.76 -31.20 -3.75
CA LEU A 201 12.39 -29.93 -3.33
C LEU A 201 13.92 -29.99 -3.28
N LYS A 202 14.49 -31.14 -2.90
CA LYS A 202 15.93 -31.36 -2.86
C LYS A 202 16.65 -31.20 -4.20
N ASP A 203 15.91 -31.34 -5.30
CA ASP A 203 16.37 -31.25 -6.68
C ASP A 203 16.03 -29.88 -7.32
N GLN A 204 15.40 -28.98 -6.57
CA GLN A 204 15.05 -27.62 -7.00
C GLN A 204 16.02 -26.58 -6.42
N ILE A 205 16.05 -25.39 -7.04
CA ILE A 205 16.65 -24.21 -6.40
C ILE A 205 15.77 -23.73 -5.24
N SER A 206 16.32 -22.90 -4.36
CA SER A 206 15.57 -22.25 -3.27
C SER A 206 15.99 -20.79 -3.08
N PHE A 207 15.17 -20.02 -2.36
CA PHE A 207 15.44 -18.61 -2.03
C PHE A 207 15.85 -17.76 -3.25
N PRO A 208 14.98 -17.68 -4.28
CA PRO A 208 15.25 -16.87 -5.46
C PRO A 208 15.30 -15.38 -5.10
N SER A 209 16.25 -14.66 -5.70
CA SER A 209 16.29 -13.20 -5.72
C SER A 209 16.38 -12.74 -7.19
N PRO A 210 15.58 -11.80 -7.68
CA PRO A 210 14.53 -11.08 -6.94
C PRO A 210 13.44 -12.01 -6.39
N SER A 211 12.92 -11.63 -5.23
CA SER A 211 11.84 -12.37 -4.58
C SER A 211 10.62 -12.46 -5.48
N HIS A 212 9.96 -13.62 -5.48
CA HIS A 212 8.73 -13.81 -6.26
C HIS A 212 7.64 -12.85 -5.79
N ARG A 213 7.02 -12.09 -6.71
CA ARG A 213 6.05 -11.02 -6.45
C ARG A 213 6.61 -9.80 -5.74
N ASP A 214 7.92 -9.59 -5.79
CA ASP A 214 8.44 -8.24 -5.51
C ASP A 214 8.03 -7.32 -6.67
N GLU A 215 7.08 -6.42 -6.40
CA GLU A 215 6.55 -5.49 -7.38
C GLU A 215 7.15 -4.09 -7.29
N HIS A 216 8.11 -3.89 -6.39
CA HIS A 216 8.69 -2.60 -6.05
C HIS A 216 10.22 -2.67 -6.03
N LEU A 217 10.78 -3.51 -6.91
CA LEU A 217 12.22 -3.72 -7.01
C LEU A 217 12.89 -2.46 -7.57
N GLN A 218 13.74 -1.81 -6.76
CA GLN A 218 14.50 -0.64 -7.19
C GLN A 218 15.81 -1.06 -7.86
N LEU A 219 16.10 -0.48 -9.03
CA LEU A 219 17.37 -0.68 -9.73
C LEU A 219 18.49 0.17 -9.12
N GLY A 220 19.73 -0.33 -9.19
CA GLY A 220 20.94 0.37 -8.77
C GLY A 220 21.54 1.31 -9.81
N GLY A 221 20.88 1.52 -10.97
CA GLY A 221 21.32 2.46 -12.02
C GLY A 221 21.46 1.88 -13.43
N ASP A 222 21.51 0.54 -13.58
CA ASP A 222 21.50 -0.15 -14.88
C ASP A 222 20.13 -0.81 -15.11
N ASP A 223 19.70 -0.96 -16.38
CA ASP A 223 18.48 -1.70 -16.80
C ASP A 223 18.63 -3.23 -16.64
N SER A 224 19.33 -3.65 -15.58
CA SER A 224 19.62 -5.04 -15.27
C SER A 224 19.71 -5.29 -13.77
N ILE A 225 19.46 -6.53 -13.38
CA ILE A 225 19.60 -7.01 -12.00
C ILE A 225 20.37 -8.31 -11.98
N THR A 226 21.08 -8.57 -10.89
CA THR A 226 21.70 -9.87 -10.65
C THR A 226 20.68 -10.77 -9.96
N ALA A 227 20.13 -11.72 -10.68
CA ALA A 227 19.32 -12.78 -10.08
C ALA A 227 20.24 -13.79 -9.38
N THR A 228 19.84 -14.27 -8.20
CA THR A 228 20.57 -15.26 -7.40
C THR A 228 19.63 -16.32 -6.84
N TRP A 229 20.19 -17.48 -6.47
CA TRP A 229 19.46 -18.55 -5.81
C TRP A 229 20.39 -19.43 -4.97
N ARG A 230 19.80 -20.26 -4.11
CA ARG A 230 20.51 -21.34 -3.41
C ARG A 230 20.45 -22.63 -4.24
N ALA A 231 21.58 -23.30 -4.36
CA ALA A 231 21.72 -24.57 -5.07
C ALA A 231 20.88 -25.69 -4.43
N PRO A 232 20.43 -26.69 -5.22
CA PRO A 232 19.80 -27.90 -4.70
C PRO A 232 20.76 -28.64 -3.75
N TYR A 233 20.20 -29.34 -2.76
CA TYR A 233 21.01 -30.03 -1.73
C TYR A 233 21.17 -31.54 -1.97
N SER A 234 20.58 -32.09 -3.04
CA SER A 234 20.68 -33.52 -3.37
C SER A 234 21.92 -33.92 -4.18
N THR A 235 22.58 -32.99 -4.87
CA THR A 235 23.51 -33.32 -5.96
C THR A 235 24.78 -32.46 -5.97
N ALA A 236 25.95 -33.10 -6.05
CA ALA A 236 27.25 -32.42 -5.93
C ALA A 236 27.75 -31.73 -7.21
N ALA A 237 27.07 -31.93 -8.36
CA ALA A 237 27.42 -31.29 -9.63
C ALA A 237 26.17 -31.08 -10.48
N VAL A 238 25.67 -29.85 -10.50
CA VAL A 238 24.54 -29.43 -11.34
C VAL A 238 24.95 -28.25 -12.22
N THR A 239 24.21 -28.05 -13.30
CA THR A 239 24.23 -26.80 -14.06
C THR A 239 22.81 -26.25 -14.18
N TYR A 240 22.68 -24.98 -14.56
CA TYR A 240 21.40 -24.29 -14.61
C TYR A 240 21.10 -23.78 -16.02
N ASN A 241 19.85 -23.93 -16.44
CA ASN A 241 19.30 -23.18 -17.56
C ASN A 241 18.36 -22.12 -16.98
N VAL A 242 18.64 -20.85 -17.27
CA VAL A 242 17.86 -19.71 -16.77
C VAL A 242 17.05 -19.13 -17.92
N TYR A 243 15.78 -18.85 -17.63
CA TYR A 243 14.82 -18.30 -18.57
C TYR A 243 14.20 -17.02 -18.03
N MET A 244 13.78 -16.15 -18.93
CA MET A 244 13.08 -14.92 -18.61
C MET A 244 12.12 -14.52 -19.74
N GLY A 245 11.02 -13.87 -19.41
CA GLY A 245 10.10 -13.28 -20.37
C GLY A 245 9.11 -12.35 -19.70
N ASN A 246 8.18 -11.84 -20.49
CA ASN A 246 7.13 -10.91 -20.03
C ASN A 246 5.78 -11.63 -19.79
N SER A 247 5.77 -12.95 -19.90
CA SER A 247 4.63 -13.84 -19.66
C SER A 247 5.12 -15.13 -19.01
N SER A 248 4.33 -15.70 -18.09
CA SER A 248 4.62 -17.00 -17.47
C SER A 248 4.72 -18.14 -18.49
N ASP A 249 3.99 -18.03 -19.62
CA ASP A 249 3.84 -19.12 -20.58
C ASP A 249 4.83 -19.00 -21.74
N ALA A 250 5.59 -17.90 -21.80
CA ALA A 250 6.53 -17.59 -22.85
C ALA A 250 7.83 -17.05 -22.25
N LEU A 251 8.75 -17.95 -21.91
CA LEU A 251 10.06 -17.62 -21.38
C LEU A 251 11.15 -17.95 -22.42
N ASP A 252 12.03 -16.98 -22.67
CA ASP A 252 13.21 -17.14 -23.50
C ASP A 252 14.42 -17.53 -22.67
N ILE A 253 15.36 -18.23 -23.30
CA ILE A 253 16.57 -18.66 -22.62
C ILE A 253 17.53 -17.48 -22.43
N VAL A 254 17.87 -17.19 -21.18
CA VAL A 254 18.87 -16.17 -20.81
C VAL A 254 20.25 -16.80 -20.79
N LYS A 255 20.36 -18.00 -20.21
CA LYS A 255 21.64 -18.69 -20.05
C LYS A 255 21.47 -20.20 -19.99
N GLU A 256 22.34 -20.93 -20.70
CA GLU A 256 22.43 -22.39 -20.64
C GLU A 256 23.71 -22.88 -19.95
N GLY A 257 23.61 -24.01 -19.26
CA GLY A 257 24.75 -24.73 -18.70
C GLY A 257 25.55 -23.92 -17.67
N LEU A 258 24.89 -23.01 -16.96
CA LEU A 258 25.51 -22.14 -15.96
C LEU A 258 25.92 -22.97 -14.74
N SER A 259 27.14 -22.81 -14.24
CA SER A 259 27.62 -23.47 -13.01
C SER A 259 27.44 -22.61 -11.75
N GLU A 260 27.32 -21.29 -11.93
CA GLU A 260 27.12 -20.34 -10.85
C GLU A 260 25.64 -20.23 -10.47
N THR A 261 25.36 -19.83 -9.23
CA THR A 261 23.99 -19.63 -8.74
C THR A 261 23.53 -18.17 -8.89
N GLN A 262 23.98 -17.52 -9.96
CA GLN A 262 23.65 -16.14 -10.27
C GLN A 262 23.72 -15.84 -11.77
N VAL A 263 22.87 -14.93 -12.25
CA VAL A 263 22.93 -14.42 -13.64
C VAL A 263 22.41 -12.99 -13.70
N ALA A 264 22.93 -12.19 -14.63
CA ALA A 264 22.34 -10.89 -14.93
C ALA A 264 21.07 -11.08 -15.79
N LEU A 265 19.96 -10.49 -15.35
CA LEU A 265 18.74 -10.31 -16.13
C LEU A 265 18.73 -8.86 -16.63
N SER A 266 18.62 -8.64 -17.94
CA SER A 266 18.74 -7.32 -18.58
C SER A 266 17.53 -6.99 -19.45
N GLY A 267 17.45 -5.75 -19.93
CA GLY A 267 16.33 -5.28 -20.76
C GLY A 267 15.09 -4.97 -19.92
N LEU A 268 15.30 -4.58 -18.67
CA LEU A 268 14.23 -4.31 -17.72
C LEU A 268 13.66 -2.91 -17.95
N ASN A 269 12.39 -2.74 -17.61
CA ASN A 269 11.70 -1.46 -17.60
C ASN A 269 10.63 -1.45 -16.51
N THR A 270 10.07 -0.28 -16.22
CA THR A 270 9.12 -0.11 -15.12
C THR A 270 7.65 -0.40 -15.45
N MET A 271 7.36 -0.71 -16.73
CA MET A 271 6.01 -0.99 -17.20
C MET A 271 5.68 -2.48 -17.18
N ASP A 272 6.68 -3.30 -17.51
CA ASP A 272 6.49 -4.72 -17.72
C ASP A 272 6.47 -5.54 -16.41
N THR A 273 5.84 -6.71 -16.51
CA THR A 273 5.96 -7.77 -15.51
C THR A 273 6.96 -8.78 -16.03
N PHE A 274 8.01 -9.04 -15.28
CA PHE A 274 9.02 -10.01 -15.67
C PHE A 274 8.77 -11.33 -14.96
N TYR A 275 8.84 -12.41 -15.72
CA TYR A 275 8.78 -13.78 -15.24
C TYR A 275 10.13 -14.42 -15.51
N TRP A 276 10.61 -15.23 -14.57
CA TRP A 276 11.87 -15.94 -14.71
C TRP A 276 11.83 -17.31 -14.05
N ARG A 277 12.68 -18.23 -14.53
CA ARG A 277 12.73 -19.61 -14.07
C ARG A 277 14.16 -20.13 -14.12
N VAL A 278 14.50 -21.04 -13.22
CA VAL A 278 15.78 -21.74 -13.21
C VAL A 278 15.52 -23.25 -13.24
N ASP A 279 15.92 -23.90 -14.33
CA ASP A 279 15.88 -25.36 -14.45
C ASP A 279 17.22 -25.94 -13.99
N VAL A 280 17.17 -26.99 -13.16
CA VAL A 280 18.35 -27.70 -12.64
C VAL A 280 18.67 -28.88 -13.55
N ILE A 281 19.90 -28.94 -14.04
CA ILE A 281 20.41 -30.02 -14.89
C ILE A 281 21.39 -30.88 -14.09
N SER A 282 21.05 -32.16 -13.91
CA SER A 282 21.88 -33.15 -13.22
C SER A 282 22.04 -34.39 -14.07
N GLY A 283 23.23 -34.58 -14.67
CA GLY A 283 23.46 -35.64 -15.63
C GLY A 283 22.54 -35.52 -16.84
N ASN A 284 21.66 -36.50 -17.04
CA ASN A 284 20.65 -36.50 -18.12
C ASN A 284 19.26 -36.03 -17.65
N SER A 285 19.11 -35.70 -16.36
CA SER A 285 17.85 -35.25 -15.78
C SER A 285 17.76 -33.73 -15.83
N THR A 286 16.57 -33.23 -16.17
CA THR A 286 16.20 -31.82 -16.07
C THR A 286 15.07 -31.70 -15.07
N TYR A 287 15.28 -30.92 -14.01
CA TYR A 287 14.26 -30.58 -13.03
C TYR A 287 13.79 -29.16 -13.32
N THR A 288 12.61 -29.06 -13.92
CA THR A 288 11.99 -27.77 -14.26
C THR A 288 11.69 -26.98 -13.00
N GLY A 289 12.15 -25.72 -12.95
CA GLY A 289 11.96 -24.86 -11.79
C GLY A 289 10.58 -24.24 -11.69
N ARG A 290 10.31 -23.59 -10.56
CA ARG A 290 9.15 -22.71 -10.41
C ARG A 290 9.35 -21.41 -11.20
N ILE A 291 8.25 -20.85 -11.69
CA ILE A 291 8.26 -19.53 -12.32
C ILE A 291 8.14 -18.49 -11.21
N PHE A 292 9.07 -17.55 -11.20
CA PHE A 292 9.06 -16.40 -10.33
C PHE A 292 8.67 -15.15 -11.12
N MET A 293 8.14 -14.13 -10.46
CA MET A 293 7.79 -12.87 -11.10
C MET A 293 8.34 -11.69 -10.29
N PHE A 294 8.71 -10.61 -10.94
CA PHE A 294 9.02 -9.33 -10.29
C PHE A 294 8.60 -8.16 -11.19
N ARG A 295 8.49 -6.96 -10.60
CA ARG A 295 8.31 -5.69 -11.32
C ARG A 295 9.26 -4.65 -10.74
N LEU A 296 9.68 -3.70 -11.57
CA LEU A 296 10.52 -2.61 -11.11
C LEU A 296 9.68 -1.50 -10.49
N ALA A 297 10.26 -0.83 -9.49
CA ALA A 297 9.67 0.32 -8.84
C ALA A 297 9.56 1.51 -9.82
N GLN A 298 8.38 2.10 -9.87
CA GLN A 298 8.09 3.35 -10.56
C GLN A 298 7.39 4.26 -9.55
N LEU A 299 7.78 5.53 -9.49
CA LEU A 299 7.07 6.48 -8.63
C LEU A 299 5.57 6.47 -8.99
N ALA A 300 4.73 6.57 -7.96
CA ALA A 300 3.28 6.60 -8.09
C ALA A 300 2.85 7.74 -9.04
N PHE A 301 3.53 8.89 -8.89
CA PHE A 301 3.45 10.07 -9.73
C PHE A 301 4.71 10.93 -9.47
N PRO A 302 5.05 11.89 -10.35
CA PRO A 302 6.12 12.84 -10.08
C PRO A 302 5.89 13.59 -8.75
N GLY A 303 6.87 13.55 -7.84
CA GLY A 303 6.75 14.16 -6.50
C GLY A 303 6.13 13.27 -5.43
N ALA A 304 5.87 11.99 -5.71
CA ALA A 304 5.58 10.98 -4.70
C ALA A 304 6.83 10.69 -3.86
N GLU A 305 6.70 10.72 -2.53
CA GLU A 305 7.80 10.58 -1.58
C GLU A 305 7.45 9.64 -0.42
N GLY A 306 8.42 9.31 0.43
CA GLY A 306 8.21 8.40 1.56
C GLY A 306 8.04 6.93 1.15
N TYR A 307 7.52 6.11 2.06
CA TYR A 307 7.47 4.65 1.89
C TYR A 307 6.31 4.15 1.01
N GLY A 308 5.26 4.96 0.81
CA GLY A 308 4.20 4.70 -0.16
C GLY A 308 4.51 5.18 -1.59
N ARG A 309 5.67 5.80 -1.84
CA ARG A 309 5.97 6.49 -3.12
C ARG A 309 5.95 5.61 -4.37
N PHE A 310 6.03 4.30 -4.21
CA PHE A 310 6.02 3.33 -5.32
C PHE A 310 4.68 2.61 -5.48
N ALA A 311 3.61 3.10 -4.82
CA ALA A 311 2.26 2.63 -5.10
C ALA A 311 2.02 2.62 -6.62
N ARG A 312 1.67 1.45 -7.18
CA ARG A 312 1.49 1.33 -8.64
C ARG A 312 0.19 1.96 -9.12
N GLY A 313 -0.82 2.04 -8.24
CA GLY A 313 -2.15 2.50 -8.61
C GLY A 313 -2.73 1.65 -9.74
N GLY A 314 -3.63 2.24 -10.53
CA GLY A 314 -4.29 1.60 -11.67
C GLY A 314 -3.47 1.47 -12.96
N ARG A 315 -2.14 1.62 -12.91
CA ARG A 315 -1.27 1.64 -14.10
C ARG A 315 -1.47 0.41 -14.98
N GLY A 316 -1.73 0.63 -16.27
CA GLY A 316 -2.02 -0.44 -17.25
C GLY A 316 -3.38 -1.12 -17.08
N GLY A 317 -4.19 -0.63 -16.14
CA GLY A 317 -5.55 -1.09 -15.89
C GLY A 317 -6.60 -0.41 -16.76
N LYS A 318 -7.86 -0.67 -16.43
CA LYS A 318 -9.02 -0.04 -17.09
C LYS A 318 -9.30 1.36 -16.54
N VAL A 319 -9.97 2.17 -17.33
CA VAL A 319 -10.50 3.46 -16.87
C VAL A 319 -11.94 3.28 -16.41
N VAL A 320 -12.28 3.85 -15.26
CA VAL A 320 -13.65 3.83 -14.71
C VAL A 320 -14.08 5.26 -14.45
N LYS A 321 -15.07 5.73 -15.22
CA LYS A 321 -15.55 7.11 -15.17
C LYS A 321 -16.70 7.24 -14.18
N VAL A 322 -16.60 8.21 -13.27
CA VAL A 322 -17.71 8.65 -12.40
C VAL A 322 -18.45 9.76 -13.13
N THR A 323 -19.70 9.48 -13.50
CA THR A 323 -20.59 10.36 -14.26
C THR A 323 -21.84 10.76 -13.47
N SER A 324 -22.02 10.20 -12.27
CA SER A 324 -23.14 10.46 -11.38
C SER A 324 -22.68 10.73 -9.94
N LEU A 325 -23.37 11.65 -9.27
CA LEU A 325 -23.17 11.96 -7.84
C LEU A 325 -23.99 11.06 -6.91
N GLU A 326 -24.82 10.17 -7.48
CA GLU A 326 -25.62 9.21 -6.72
C GLU A 326 -24.75 8.14 -6.05
N ASP A 327 -25.22 7.65 -4.91
CA ASP A 327 -24.58 6.54 -4.19
C ASP A 327 -25.32 5.22 -4.47
N SER A 328 -24.87 4.48 -5.49
CA SER A 328 -25.41 3.18 -5.87
C SER A 328 -24.35 2.22 -6.40
N GLU A 329 -24.66 0.94 -6.50
CA GLU A 329 -23.77 -0.07 -7.08
C GLU A 329 -23.79 -0.10 -8.62
N GLU A 330 -24.43 0.88 -9.28
CA GLU A 330 -24.52 0.96 -10.74
C GLU A 330 -23.31 1.65 -11.37
N PRO A 331 -22.89 1.25 -12.59
CA PRO A 331 -21.83 1.93 -13.34
C PRO A 331 -22.05 3.44 -13.43
N GLY A 332 -20.95 4.21 -13.28
CA GLY A 332 -20.98 5.67 -13.30
C GLY A 332 -21.00 6.32 -11.92
N THR A 333 -21.14 5.57 -10.81
CA THR A 333 -21.03 6.11 -9.45
C THR A 333 -19.65 5.86 -8.84
N LEU A 334 -19.31 6.64 -7.81
CA LEU A 334 -18.10 6.41 -7.01
C LEU A 334 -18.13 5.05 -6.30
N ARG A 335 -19.29 4.63 -5.77
CA ARG A 335 -19.43 3.33 -5.09
C ARG A 335 -19.16 2.17 -6.05
N TYR A 336 -19.68 2.22 -7.27
CA TYR A 336 -19.35 1.21 -8.27
C TYR A 336 -17.85 1.17 -8.56
N ALA A 337 -17.24 2.34 -8.80
CA ALA A 337 -15.83 2.44 -9.13
C ALA A 337 -14.90 1.88 -8.05
N LEU A 338 -15.26 2.03 -6.77
CA LEU A 338 -14.41 1.64 -5.64
C LEU A 338 -14.74 0.26 -5.07
N ALA A 339 -16.01 -0.13 -4.99
CA ALA A 339 -16.44 -1.35 -4.29
C ALA A 339 -16.96 -2.47 -5.21
N VAL A 340 -17.39 -2.17 -6.44
CA VAL A 340 -17.98 -3.16 -7.36
C VAL A 340 -17.05 -3.52 -8.50
N ALA A 341 -16.41 -2.52 -9.12
CA ALA A 341 -15.41 -2.74 -10.15
C ALA A 341 -14.19 -3.45 -9.55
N THR A 342 -13.70 -4.49 -10.22
CA THR A 342 -12.53 -5.27 -9.79
C THR A 342 -11.33 -5.11 -10.72
N GLY A 343 -10.14 -5.42 -10.21
CA GLY A 343 -8.88 -5.40 -10.95
C GLY A 343 -8.29 -4.00 -11.13
N PRO A 344 -7.09 -3.91 -11.73
CA PRO A 344 -6.37 -2.65 -11.87
C PRO A 344 -7.20 -1.58 -12.59
N ARG A 345 -7.34 -0.40 -11.97
CA ARG A 345 -8.21 0.66 -12.51
C ARG A 345 -7.83 2.08 -12.10
N ILE A 346 -8.03 3.01 -13.02
CA ILE A 346 -7.91 4.45 -12.78
C ILE A 346 -9.32 5.05 -12.79
N VAL A 347 -9.70 5.68 -11.69
CA VAL A 347 -10.98 6.34 -11.51
C VAL A 347 -10.84 7.83 -11.81
N VAL A 348 -11.60 8.28 -12.81
CA VAL A 348 -11.67 9.69 -13.25
C VAL A 348 -13.11 10.20 -13.12
N PHE A 349 -13.28 11.52 -13.07
CA PHE A 349 -14.56 12.17 -12.79
C PHE A 349 -15.00 13.08 -13.93
N ASP A 350 -16.13 12.76 -14.53
CA ASP A 350 -16.83 13.61 -15.51
C ASP A 350 -17.87 14.52 -14.84
N VAL A 351 -18.10 14.35 -13.53
CA VAL A 351 -19.02 15.13 -12.73
C VAL A 351 -18.34 15.67 -11.47
N GLY A 352 -18.62 16.94 -11.16
CA GLY A 352 -18.23 17.61 -9.92
C GLY A 352 -19.46 17.91 -9.06
N GLY A 353 -19.28 18.01 -7.75
CA GLY A 353 -20.35 18.24 -6.78
C GLY A 353 -20.19 17.40 -5.51
N VAL A 354 -21.27 17.35 -4.72
CA VAL A 354 -21.31 16.57 -3.47
C VAL A 354 -21.78 15.15 -3.73
N ILE A 355 -21.00 14.16 -3.28
CA ILE A 355 -21.37 12.75 -3.26
C ILE A 355 -21.73 12.39 -1.81
N THR A 356 -23.01 12.16 -1.54
CA THR A 356 -23.47 11.75 -0.20
C THR A 356 -23.56 10.24 -0.15
N ILE A 357 -22.59 9.60 0.51
CA ILE A 357 -22.57 8.13 0.63
C ILE A 357 -23.39 7.68 1.84
N ASN A 358 -24.18 6.62 1.66
CA ASN A 358 -25.15 6.11 2.62
C ASN A 358 -24.59 5.03 3.54
N SER A 359 -23.35 4.60 3.30
CA SER A 359 -22.61 3.64 4.12
C SER A 359 -21.12 3.78 3.85
N ARG A 360 -20.28 3.27 4.77
CA ARG A 360 -18.81 3.25 4.62
C ARG A 360 -18.42 2.74 3.22
N LEU A 361 -17.56 3.48 2.53
CA LEU A 361 -17.04 3.12 1.22
C LEU A 361 -15.53 2.85 1.34
N THR A 362 -15.15 1.59 1.21
CA THR A 362 -13.76 1.17 1.40
C THR A 362 -13.24 0.43 0.18
N VAL A 363 -12.02 0.77 -0.25
CA VAL A 363 -11.26 -0.02 -1.22
C VAL A 363 -10.51 -1.12 -0.47
N SER A 364 -10.75 -2.37 -0.86
CA SER A 364 -10.00 -3.55 -0.38
C SER A 364 -9.32 -4.31 -1.52
N ASP A 365 -9.46 -3.82 -2.75
CA ASP A 365 -8.78 -4.34 -3.94
C ASP A 365 -7.41 -3.68 -4.10
N SER A 366 -6.55 -4.27 -4.92
CA SER A 366 -5.23 -3.73 -5.24
C SER A 366 -5.22 -2.95 -6.56
N TYR A 367 -4.19 -2.12 -6.76
CA TYR A 367 -3.92 -1.41 -8.02
C TYR A 367 -5.03 -0.43 -8.43
N VAL A 368 -5.34 0.53 -7.55
CA VAL A 368 -6.41 1.52 -7.78
C VAL A 368 -5.84 2.93 -7.74
N THR A 369 -6.13 3.76 -8.73
CA THR A 369 -5.89 5.22 -8.68
C THR A 369 -7.23 5.95 -8.63
N VAL A 370 -7.39 6.89 -7.71
CA VAL A 370 -8.53 7.82 -7.66
C VAL A 370 -8.01 9.23 -7.90
N ALA A 371 -8.34 9.78 -9.06
CA ALA A 371 -7.84 11.06 -9.55
C ALA A 371 -8.90 12.16 -9.38
N GLY A 372 -9.11 12.61 -8.13
CA GLY A 372 -10.11 13.64 -7.80
C GLY A 372 -9.92 14.97 -8.55
N GLN A 373 -8.69 15.26 -8.98
CA GLN A 373 -8.33 16.44 -9.77
C GLN A 373 -8.97 16.48 -11.17
N THR A 374 -9.51 15.36 -11.67
CA THR A 374 -10.15 15.31 -13.00
C THR A 374 -11.56 15.90 -13.00
N ALA A 375 -12.21 15.96 -11.84
CA ALA A 375 -13.58 16.45 -11.69
C ALA A 375 -13.72 17.92 -12.15
N PRO A 376 -14.79 18.27 -12.89
CA PRO A 376 -15.05 19.65 -13.30
C PRO A 376 -15.53 20.56 -12.15
N GLY A 377 -15.62 21.87 -12.43
CA GLY A 377 -16.16 22.86 -11.49
C GLY A 377 -15.33 22.96 -10.21
N LYS A 378 -15.96 22.84 -9.04
CA LYS A 378 -15.27 22.85 -7.74
C LYS A 378 -14.67 21.49 -7.34
N GLY A 379 -14.76 20.48 -8.22
CA GLY A 379 -14.35 19.12 -7.94
C GLY A 379 -15.37 18.34 -7.12
N ILE A 380 -14.91 17.31 -6.41
CA ILE A 380 -15.77 16.46 -5.57
C ILE A 380 -15.59 16.73 -4.07
N ALA A 381 -16.70 16.59 -3.33
CA ALA A 381 -16.70 16.46 -1.88
C ALA A 381 -17.56 15.27 -1.46
N VAL A 382 -17.04 14.41 -0.60
CA VAL A 382 -17.72 13.21 -0.09
C VAL A 382 -18.18 13.47 1.34
N GLN A 383 -19.46 13.18 1.64
CA GLN A 383 -20.04 13.35 2.97
C GLN A 383 -20.92 12.15 3.39
N GLY A 384 -21.39 12.16 4.65
CA GLY A 384 -22.27 11.15 5.22
C GLY A 384 -21.51 10.04 5.96
N HIS A 385 -20.62 9.33 5.28
CA HIS A 385 -19.89 8.18 5.84
C HIS A 385 -18.39 8.20 5.49
N PRO A 386 -17.57 7.33 6.12
CA PRO A 386 -16.14 7.26 5.83
C PRO A 386 -15.82 6.76 4.42
N LEU A 387 -14.72 7.28 3.85
CA LEU A 387 -14.13 6.84 2.58
C LEU A 387 -12.65 6.50 2.79
N GLY A 388 -12.19 5.29 2.46
CA GLY A 388 -10.78 4.98 2.60
C GLY A 388 -10.38 3.59 2.12
N LEU A 389 -9.29 3.08 2.67
CA LEU A 389 -8.72 1.77 2.34
C LEU A 389 -8.80 0.83 3.54
N SER A 390 -8.96 -0.47 3.26
CA SER A 390 -8.84 -1.53 4.26
C SER A 390 -8.24 -2.78 3.63
N GLY A 391 -7.00 -3.09 4.02
CA GLY A 391 -6.24 -4.22 3.50
C GLY A 391 -5.82 -4.10 2.04
N ALA A 392 -5.95 -2.91 1.43
CA ALA A 392 -5.62 -2.69 0.02
C ALA A 392 -4.11 -2.61 -0.21
N SER A 393 -3.66 -2.92 -1.43
CA SER A 393 -2.26 -2.69 -1.83
C SER A 393 -2.16 -1.86 -3.12
N ASP A 394 -1.11 -1.07 -3.26
CA ASP A 394 -0.85 -0.31 -4.49
C ASP A 394 -1.98 0.68 -4.86
N VAL A 395 -2.43 1.48 -3.89
CA VAL A 395 -3.53 2.45 -4.08
C VAL A 395 -3.06 3.89 -3.98
N ILE A 396 -3.52 4.73 -4.90
CA ILE A 396 -3.24 6.16 -4.98
C ILE A 396 -4.56 6.94 -4.89
N PHE A 397 -4.72 7.84 -3.92
CA PHE A 397 -5.80 8.85 -3.95
C PHE A 397 -5.18 10.24 -4.00
N ARG A 398 -5.69 11.09 -4.91
CA ARG A 398 -5.28 12.49 -5.02
C ARG A 398 -6.48 13.42 -5.10
N HIS A 399 -6.37 14.59 -4.45
CA HIS A 399 -7.35 15.68 -4.55
C HIS A 399 -8.80 15.30 -4.20
N VAL A 400 -8.97 14.43 -3.21
CA VAL A 400 -10.30 14.04 -2.69
C VAL A 400 -10.60 14.80 -1.40
N ARG A 401 -11.85 15.26 -1.26
CA ARG A 401 -12.36 15.87 -0.02
C ARG A 401 -13.32 14.93 0.67
N VAL A 402 -13.12 14.68 1.97
CA VAL A 402 -13.99 13.84 2.78
C VAL A 402 -14.37 14.58 4.06
N ARG A 403 -15.65 14.93 4.17
CA ARG A 403 -16.23 15.61 5.32
C ARG A 403 -17.53 14.92 5.72
N PRO A 404 -17.47 13.80 6.47
CA PRO A 404 -18.64 12.98 6.77
C PRO A 404 -19.73 13.76 7.51
N GLY A 405 -19.35 14.64 8.44
CA GLY A 405 -20.27 15.42 9.24
C GLY A 405 -21.11 14.56 10.19
N SER A 406 -22.13 15.17 10.79
CA SER A 406 -23.04 14.50 11.73
C SER A 406 -24.25 13.83 11.08
N GLY A 407 -24.38 13.91 9.75
CA GLY A 407 -25.57 13.53 9.00
C GLY A 407 -25.96 12.04 9.07
N SER A 408 -25.01 11.14 9.31
CA SER A 408 -25.30 9.70 9.50
C SER A 408 -25.94 9.40 10.86
N GLY A 409 -25.75 10.26 11.86
CA GLY A 409 -26.09 9.99 13.26
C GLY A 409 -25.19 8.92 13.92
N GLU A 410 -24.14 8.48 13.24
CA GLU A 410 -23.18 7.49 13.74
C GLU A 410 -21.86 8.15 14.14
N THR A 411 -21.10 7.49 15.01
CA THR A 411 -19.68 7.82 15.20
C THR A 411 -18.89 7.33 14.01
N VAL A 412 -18.44 8.27 13.17
CA VAL A 412 -17.74 8.00 11.90
C VAL A 412 -16.34 8.59 11.88
N ASP A 413 -15.46 7.90 11.17
CA ASP A 413 -14.13 8.38 10.77
C ASP A 413 -14.22 9.21 9.48
N GLY A 414 -13.14 9.94 9.14
CA GLY A 414 -12.94 10.53 7.82
C GLY A 414 -12.41 9.52 6.81
N MET A 415 -11.08 9.55 6.59
CA MET A 415 -10.36 8.64 5.70
C MET A 415 -9.48 7.65 6.45
N GLY A 416 -8.99 6.62 5.77
CA GLY A 416 -8.02 5.71 6.37
C GLY A 416 -7.28 4.80 5.40
N MET A 417 -6.22 4.17 5.91
CA MET A 417 -5.33 3.25 5.20
C MET A 417 -5.10 1.97 6.02
N ALA A 418 -6.10 1.55 6.80
CA ALA A 418 -5.95 0.45 7.74
C ALA A 418 -5.49 -0.84 7.04
N GLY A 419 -4.46 -1.51 7.55
CA GLY A 419 -3.94 -2.75 6.96
C GLY A 419 -3.37 -2.62 5.55
N SER A 420 -3.21 -1.41 5.00
CA SER A 420 -2.86 -1.21 3.59
C SER A 420 -1.35 -1.20 3.35
N ASN A 421 -0.89 -1.59 2.16
CA ASN A 421 0.53 -1.68 1.80
C ASN A 421 0.83 -0.98 0.46
N TYR A 422 1.96 -0.29 0.34
CA TYR A 422 2.31 0.54 -0.82
C TYR A 422 1.14 1.43 -1.26
N CYS A 423 0.64 2.27 -0.35
CA CYS A 423 -0.46 3.18 -0.66
C CYS A 423 -0.06 4.62 -0.37
N ILE A 424 -0.65 5.56 -1.11
CA ILE A 424 -0.36 6.99 -0.97
C ILE A 424 -1.65 7.83 -1.05
N LEU A 425 -1.83 8.70 -0.05
CA LEU A 425 -2.79 9.81 -0.11
C LEU A 425 -2.00 11.11 -0.27
N ASP A 426 -2.24 11.82 -1.37
CA ASP A 426 -1.61 13.10 -1.68
C ASP A 426 -2.67 14.18 -1.89
N ARG A 427 -2.50 15.35 -1.25
CA ARG A 427 -3.39 16.50 -1.45
C ARG A 427 -4.87 16.18 -1.25
N CYS A 428 -5.21 15.37 -0.27
CA CYS A 428 -6.59 15.15 0.16
C CYS A 428 -6.94 16.06 1.34
N SER A 429 -8.21 16.46 1.46
CA SER A 429 -8.71 17.24 2.59
C SER A 429 -9.73 16.44 3.38
N MET A 430 -9.50 16.33 4.69
CA MET A 430 -10.36 15.64 5.62
C MET A 430 -10.84 16.59 6.71
N GLY A 431 -12.08 16.43 7.13
CA GLY A 431 -12.62 17.15 8.27
C GLY A 431 -13.92 16.56 8.77
N TRP A 432 -14.43 17.10 9.86
CA TRP A 432 -15.74 16.75 10.41
C TRP A 432 -15.94 15.25 10.72
N GLY A 433 -14.88 14.53 11.05
CA GLY A 433 -14.95 13.20 11.69
C GLY A 433 -15.39 13.32 13.14
N ILE A 434 -16.08 12.30 13.66
CA ILE A 434 -16.53 12.25 15.07
C ILE A 434 -15.60 11.39 15.94
N ASP A 435 -15.01 10.33 15.37
CA ASP A 435 -13.91 9.59 16.04
C ASP A 435 -12.56 10.19 15.63
N GLU A 436 -12.08 9.88 14.42
CA GLU A 436 -10.82 10.42 13.87
C GLU A 436 -11.00 10.83 12.40
N CYS A 437 -10.35 11.91 11.96
CA CYS A 437 -10.40 12.29 10.54
C CYS A 437 -9.51 11.40 9.65
N PHE A 438 -8.45 10.80 10.22
CA PHE A 438 -7.57 9.89 9.51
C PHE A 438 -7.10 8.70 10.37
N SER A 439 -7.07 7.50 9.81
CA SER A 439 -6.49 6.33 10.51
C SER A 439 -5.66 5.41 9.61
N SER A 440 -4.46 5.02 10.04
CA SER A 440 -3.59 4.07 9.30
C SER A 440 -3.10 2.90 10.15
N ARG A 441 -3.87 2.53 11.18
CA ARG A 441 -3.54 1.39 12.05
C ARG A 441 -3.22 0.13 11.22
N THR A 442 -2.20 -0.59 11.67
CA THR A 442 -1.73 -1.85 11.06
C THR A 442 -1.36 -1.78 9.58
N ALA A 443 -1.20 -0.59 9.00
CA ALA A 443 -0.67 -0.44 7.65
C ALA A 443 0.76 -1.02 7.57
N HIS A 444 1.26 -1.19 6.36
CA HIS A 444 2.63 -1.61 6.08
C HIS A 444 3.43 -0.41 5.57
N ASN A 445 3.74 -0.32 4.27
CA ASN A 445 4.47 0.80 3.68
C ASN A 445 3.51 1.84 3.11
N ILE A 446 3.38 3.02 3.74
CA ILE A 446 2.42 4.04 3.30
C ILE A 446 3.00 5.46 3.31
N THR A 447 2.40 6.34 2.51
CA THR A 447 2.66 7.78 2.52
C THR A 447 1.35 8.57 2.67
N PHE A 448 1.37 9.53 3.60
CA PHE A 448 0.36 10.56 3.74
C PHE A 448 1.05 11.93 3.59
N GLN A 449 0.97 12.49 2.38
CA GLN A 449 1.71 13.70 2.02
C GLN A 449 0.84 14.86 1.58
N ARG A 450 1.21 16.09 1.97
CA ARG A 450 0.54 17.31 1.49
C ARG A 450 -0.98 17.30 1.70
N ASN A 451 -1.47 16.60 2.70
CA ASN A 451 -2.89 16.53 3.00
C ASN A 451 -3.28 17.60 4.02
N MET A 452 -4.59 17.87 4.11
CA MET A 452 -5.15 18.73 5.15
C MET A 452 -6.10 17.92 6.04
N ILE A 453 -5.93 18.04 7.36
CA ILE A 453 -6.92 17.60 8.35
C ILE A 453 -7.39 18.86 9.09
N SER A 454 -8.67 19.18 9.03
CA SER A 454 -9.20 20.37 9.71
C SER A 454 -10.54 20.12 10.39
N GLU A 455 -10.71 20.75 11.54
CA GLU A 455 -11.97 20.77 12.28
C GLU A 455 -12.62 19.38 12.50
N PRO A 456 -11.93 18.37 13.06
CA PRO A 456 -12.65 17.21 13.60
C PRO A 456 -13.68 17.67 14.63
N LEU A 457 -14.87 17.05 14.67
CA LEU A 457 -15.97 17.53 15.50
C LEU A 457 -15.74 17.21 16.98
N ASN A 458 -15.75 18.24 17.83
CA ASN A 458 -15.29 18.13 19.20
C ASN A 458 -16.32 17.47 20.15
N VAL A 459 -17.45 18.12 20.44
CA VAL A 459 -18.54 17.55 21.24
C VAL A 459 -19.71 17.13 20.34
N ALA A 460 -19.48 16.07 19.57
CA ALA A 460 -20.39 15.59 18.53
C ALA A 460 -21.19 14.30 18.88
N GLY A 461 -21.02 13.75 20.08
CA GLY A 461 -21.80 12.58 20.53
C GLY A 461 -21.17 11.24 20.19
N HIS A 462 -19.87 11.09 20.47
CA HIS A 462 -19.15 9.84 20.26
C HIS A 462 -19.74 8.67 21.09
N LYS A 463 -20.08 7.55 20.44
CA LYS A 463 -20.83 6.41 21.03
C LYS A 463 -20.17 5.75 22.23
N ASN A 464 -18.83 5.77 22.29
CA ASN A 464 -18.06 5.14 23.37
C ASN A 464 -17.81 6.05 24.58
N TYR A 465 -18.22 7.32 24.55
CA TYR A 465 -17.97 8.28 25.61
C TYR A 465 -19.25 8.91 26.16
N PRO A 466 -19.24 9.40 27.41
CA PRO A 466 -20.37 10.16 27.95
C PRO A 466 -20.69 11.38 27.10
N GLU A 467 -21.97 11.76 27.07
CA GLU A 467 -22.43 12.99 26.44
C GLU A 467 -21.65 14.20 26.98
N GLY A 468 -21.21 15.08 26.08
CA GLY A 468 -20.41 16.25 26.44
C GLY A 468 -18.89 16.03 26.41
N THR A 469 -18.41 14.81 26.15
CA THR A 469 -16.97 14.55 26.01
C THR A 469 -16.44 15.12 24.70
N ALA A 470 -15.36 15.90 24.81
CA ALA A 470 -14.59 16.45 23.70
C ALA A 470 -13.71 15.36 23.08
N HIS A 471 -13.91 15.07 21.79
CA HIS A 471 -13.25 14.01 21.03
C HIS A 471 -12.91 14.46 19.59
N GLY A 472 -12.65 15.76 19.39
CA GLY A 472 -12.28 16.29 18.06
C GLY A 472 -10.86 15.90 17.68
N TYR A 473 -10.63 14.65 17.28
CA TYR A 473 -9.30 14.08 17.05
C TYR A 473 -8.90 14.03 15.58
N ALA A 474 -7.65 14.43 15.30
CA ALA A 474 -7.16 14.50 13.93
C ALA A 474 -6.85 13.10 13.37
N ALA A 475 -5.93 12.35 14.00
CA ALA A 475 -5.49 11.07 13.44
C ALA A 475 -4.99 10.04 14.45
N THR A 476 -5.16 8.75 14.12
CA THR A 476 -4.28 7.68 14.62
C THR A 476 -3.46 7.05 13.50
N ILE A 477 -2.14 7.08 13.63
CA ILE A 477 -1.19 6.61 12.63
C ILE A 477 -0.45 5.35 13.06
N GLY A 478 -0.25 4.47 12.09
CA GLY A 478 0.54 3.24 12.17
C GLY A 478 1.15 2.90 10.81
N GLY A 479 1.94 1.84 10.77
CA GLY A 479 2.68 1.42 9.57
C GLY A 479 3.85 0.52 9.95
N ASP A 480 4.11 -0.58 9.24
CA ASP A 480 5.44 -1.21 9.30
C ASP A 480 6.51 -0.15 8.99
N VAL A 481 6.27 0.67 7.95
CA VAL A 481 6.81 2.03 7.86
C VAL A 481 5.76 3.02 7.32
N GLY A 482 5.37 4.00 8.13
CA GLY A 482 4.46 5.09 7.71
C GLY A 482 5.17 6.43 7.57
N SER A 483 5.07 7.06 6.39
CA SER A 483 5.57 8.42 6.12
C SER A 483 4.44 9.45 6.19
N PHE A 484 4.53 10.41 7.10
CA PHE A 484 3.54 11.47 7.30
C PHE A 484 4.25 12.82 7.17
N HIS A 485 4.15 13.47 6.01
CA HIS A 485 4.92 14.69 5.75
C HIS A 485 4.22 15.80 4.99
N HIS A 486 4.61 17.04 5.30
CA HIS A 486 4.08 18.26 4.67
C HIS A 486 2.55 18.39 4.79
N ASN A 487 1.93 17.83 5.84
CA ASN A 487 0.50 17.95 6.05
C ASN A 487 0.17 19.17 6.91
N LEU A 488 -1.00 19.77 6.68
CA LEU A 488 -1.59 20.77 7.55
C LEU A 488 -2.64 20.11 8.44
N ILE A 489 -2.46 20.18 9.76
CA ILE A 489 -3.48 19.81 10.74
C ILE A 489 -3.91 21.06 11.47
N SER A 490 -5.21 21.37 11.48
CA SER A 490 -5.69 22.61 12.07
C SER A 490 -6.97 22.43 12.87
N HIS A 491 -7.06 23.15 13.98
CA HIS A 491 -8.26 23.24 14.80
C HIS A 491 -8.78 21.87 15.29
N ALA A 492 -7.88 21.04 15.82
CA ALA A 492 -8.20 19.76 16.46
C ALA A 492 -8.07 19.84 17.98
N GLU A 493 -8.98 19.20 18.73
CA GLU A 493 -8.86 19.10 20.20
C GLU A 493 -7.63 18.30 20.62
N GLY A 494 -7.25 17.32 19.81
CA GLY A 494 -6.20 16.39 20.16
C GLY A 494 -5.76 15.47 19.04
N ARG A 495 -4.79 14.62 19.38
CA ARG A 495 -4.26 13.58 18.48
C ARG A 495 -3.86 14.17 17.13
N SER A 496 -3.10 15.27 17.15
CA SER A 496 -2.48 15.80 15.93
C SER A 496 -1.83 14.65 15.17
N TRP A 497 -1.08 13.83 15.91
CA TRP A 497 -0.85 12.43 15.56
C TRP A 497 -0.96 11.56 16.82
N SER A 498 -1.88 10.60 16.86
CA SER A 498 -1.80 9.52 17.85
C SER A 498 -1.03 8.36 17.25
N MET A 499 0.09 7.99 17.85
CA MET A 499 0.92 6.88 17.37
C MET A 499 0.33 5.57 17.90
N GLY A 500 -0.19 4.76 16.99
CA GLY A 500 -0.80 3.45 17.25
C GLY A 500 -0.01 2.34 16.57
N GLY A 501 1.28 2.20 16.90
CA GLY A 501 2.20 1.25 16.27
C GLY A 501 1.79 -0.23 16.39
N GLY A 502 0.99 -0.56 17.42
CA GLY A 502 0.51 -1.92 17.64
C GLY A 502 1.61 -2.89 18.05
N VAL A 503 1.42 -4.18 17.75
CA VAL A 503 2.40 -5.24 18.04
C VAL A 503 2.60 -6.16 16.84
N ASP A 504 3.78 -6.78 16.77
CA ASP A 504 4.10 -7.80 15.77
C ASP A 504 3.53 -9.18 16.13
N ASP A 505 3.90 -10.21 15.37
CA ASP A 505 3.52 -11.61 15.61
C ASP A 505 4.13 -12.21 16.89
N ASN A 506 5.21 -11.62 17.40
CA ASN A 506 5.84 -11.97 18.68
C ASN A 506 5.28 -11.14 19.85
N SER A 507 4.22 -10.35 19.63
CA SER A 507 3.63 -9.43 20.60
C SER A 507 4.61 -8.36 21.09
N THR A 508 5.64 -8.03 20.32
CA THR A 508 6.55 -6.92 20.60
C THR A 508 6.06 -5.64 19.95
N PHE A 509 6.42 -4.48 20.49
CA PHE A 509 6.08 -3.18 19.89
C PHE A 509 6.40 -3.17 18.39
N ALA A 510 5.43 -2.77 17.59
CA ALA A 510 5.55 -2.59 16.15
C ALA A 510 5.41 -1.11 15.78
N GLY A 511 5.56 -0.83 14.49
CA GLY A 511 5.37 0.50 13.94
C GLY A 511 6.67 1.27 13.79
N ARG A 512 7.00 1.68 12.56
CA ARG A 512 8.08 2.64 12.31
C ARG A 512 7.49 3.87 11.63
N LEU A 513 7.60 5.05 12.26
CA LEU A 513 6.88 6.24 11.81
C LEU A 513 7.86 7.37 11.49
N ASP A 514 7.77 7.94 10.29
CA ASP A 514 8.47 9.16 9.91
C ASP A 514 7.47 10.32 9.83
N ILE A 515 7.47 11.14 10.87
CA ILE A 515 6.57 12.27 11.05
C ILE A 515 7.40 13.53 10.82
N ARG A 516 7.29 14.09 9.61
CA ARG A 516 8.24 15.09 9.12
C ARG A 516 7.60 16.33 8.53
N ASN A 517 8.13 17.51 8.83
CA ASN A 517 7.73 18.74 8.14
C ASN A 517 6.21 19.00 8.10
N ASN A 518 5.47 18.54 9.11
CA ASN A 518 4.04 18.83 9.24
C ASN A 518 3.83 20.17 9.96
N VAL A 519 2.74 20.84 9.63
CA VAL A 519 2.26 22.03 10.35
C VAL A 519 1.03 21.66 11.16
N VAL A 520 1.05 21.98 12.45
CA VAL A 520 -0.08 21.77 13.35
C VAL A 520 -0.48 23.11 13.96
N TYR A 521 -1.74 23.50 13.84
CA TYR A 521 -2.26 24.78 14.31
C TYR A 521 -3.50 24.64 15.21
N ASN A 522 -3.59 25.51 16.22
CA ASN A 522 -4.74 25.65 17.12
C ASN A 522 -5.23 24.34 17.73
N PHE A 523 -4.29 23.58 18.32
CA PHE A 523 -4.59 22.35 19.05
C PHE A 523 -5.20 22.63 20.43
N GLY A 524 -6.03 21.70 20.92
CA GLY A 524 -6.65 21.76 22.24
C GLY A 524 -5.78 21.18 23.36
N SER A 525 -6.37 20.26 24.14
CA SER A 525 -5.73 19.68 25.33
C SER A 525 -4.73 18.55 25.03
N ARG A 526 -4.59 18.13 23.77
CA ARG A 526 -3.61 17.12 23.34
C ARG A 526 -2.96 17.54 22.01
N VAL A 527 -1.76 17.02 21.77
CA VAL A 527 -1.00 17.16 20.50
C VAL A 527 -0.62 15.77 20.00
N THR A 528 0.63 15.56 19.58
CA THR A 528 1.13 14.23 19.22
C THR A 528 1.42 13.40 20.46
N ASP A 529 0.87 12.19 20.52
CA ASP A 529 0.98 11.27 21.66
C ASP A 529 0.94 9.79 21.23
N GLY A 530 0.98 8.87 22.19
CA GLY A 530 1.00 7.42 21.94
C GLY A 530 2.40 6.86 21.79
N GLY A 531 2.51 5.73 21.09
CA GLY A 531 3.76 4.98 20.96
C GLY A 531 3.87 4.07 19.74
N ALA A 532 5.10 3.88 19.28
CA ALA A 532 5.48 2.93 18.24
C ALA A 532 6.93 2.45 18.48
N LYS A 533 7.35 1.40 17.79
CA LYS A 533 8.69 0.82 17.94
C LYS A 533 9.80 1.84 17.71
N GLU A 534 9.75 2.52 16.56
CA GLU A 534 10.75 3.54 16.17
C GLU A 534 10.04 4.74 15.53
N VAL A 535 10.35 5.96 15.98
CA VAL A 535 9.71 7.19 15.48
C VAL A 535 10.76 8.24 15.15
N ASN A 536 10.79 8.71 13.91
CA ASN A 536 11.47 9.93 13.53
C ASN A 536 10.46 11.09 13.56
N PHE A 537 10.69 12.08 14.41
CA PHE A 537 9.85 13.27 14.56
C PHE A 537 10.69 14.52 14.26
N VAL A 538 10.71 14.93 12.98
CA VAL A 538 11.73 15.87 12.49
C VAL A 538 11.11 17.06 11.75
N GLY A 539 11.60 18.27 12.04
CA GLY A 539 11.28 19.44 11.22
C GLY A 539 9.81 19.87 11.25
N ASN A 540 9.01 19.44 12.24
CA ASN A 540 7.60 19.82 12.34
C ASN A 540 7.43 21.20 12.98
N LEU A 541 6.39 21.94 12.58
CA LEU A 541 6.03 23.22 13.19
C LEU A 541 4.67 23.14 13.88
N TYR A 542 4.64 23.35 15.19
CA TYR A 542 3.42 23.43 15.98
C TYR A 542 3.16 24.89 16.36
N LYS A 543 2.12 25.51 15.82
CA LYS A 543 1.77 26.90 16.10
C LYS A 543 0.59 26.94 17.07
N GLN A 544 0.80 27.59 18.22
CA GLN A 544 -0.29 27.84 19.17
C GLN A 544 -1.35 28.75 18.52
N GLY A 545 -2.62 28.40 18.67
CA GLY A 545 -3.75 29.23 18.30
C GLY A 545 -4.58 29.64 19.51
N PRO A 546 -5.71 30.34 19.32
CA PRO A 546 -6.58 30.79 20.42
C PRO A 546 -7.09 29.70 21.39
N ALA A 547 -7.10 28.42 21.00
CA ALA A 547 -7.47 27.30 21.86
C ALA A 547 -6.27 26.59 22.54
N SER A 548 -5.04 26.96 22.19
CA SER A 548 -3.83 26.22 22.56
C SER A 548 -3.16 26.75 23.82
N GLU A 549 -2.83 25.83 24.73
CA GLU A 549 -2.07 26.14 25.95
C GLU A 549 -0.78 25.31 26.09
N LEU A 550 -0.66 24.20 25.35
CA LEU A 550 0.49 23.29 25.46
C LEU A 550 1.76 23.89 24.85
N THR A 551 2.90 23.57 25.48
CA THR A 551 4.24 24.08 25.14
C THR A 551 5.21 22.96 24.72
N TYR A 552 4.64 21.87 24.18
CA TYR A 552 5.35 20.72 23.63
C TYR A 552 4.64 20.18 22.40
N ALA A 553 5.37 19.48 21.54
CA ALA A 553 4.84 18.93 20.28
C ALA A 553 4.55 17.42 20.37
N LEU A 554 5.43 16.66 21.03
CA LEU A 554 5.33 15.20 21.19
C LEU A 554 5.41 14.79 22.65
N LYS A 555 4.42 14.02 23.10
CA LYS A 555 4.42 13.26 24.35
C LYS A 555 4.53 11.75 24.06
N ALA A 556 5.75 11.22 24.07
CA ALA A 556 5.99 9.78 23.92
C ALA A 556 5.43 9.03 25.13
N THR A 557 4.40 8.22 24.94
CA THR A 557 3.60 7.66 26.04
C THR A 557 4.04 6.22 26.37
N TYR A 558 4.58 6.01 27.57
CA TYR A 558 4.99 4.70 28.08
C TYR A 558 3.99 4.24 29.15
N GLU A 559 2.88 3.69 28.68
CA GLU A 559 1.75 3.24 29.49
C GLU A 559 1.52 1.72 29.49
N ASP A 560 2.14 1.01 28.54
CA ASP A 560 2.03 -0.44 28.38
C ASP A 560 3.38 -1.14 28.57
N ASN A 561 3.41 -2.22 29.36
CA ASN A 561 4.62 -3.02 29.60
C ASN A 561 4.72 -4.19 28.60
N LEU A 562 4.63 -3.89 27.30
CA LEU A 562 4.73 -4.88 26.22
C LEU A 562 6.21 -5.20 25.91
N PRO A 563 6.52 -6.41 25.41
CA PRO A 563 7.84 -6.76 24.91
C PRO A 563 8.38 -5.82 23.82
N GLY A 564 9.70 -5.73 23.70
CA GLY A 564 10.37 -4.86 22.73
C GLY A 564 10.68 -3.46 23.26
N THR A 565 10.85 -2.50 22.35
CA THR A 565 11.23 -1.12 22.68
C THR A 565 10.31 -0.13 21.98
N GLN A 566 10.13 1.05 22.57
CA GLN A 566 9.60 2.24 21.91
C GLN A 566 10.67 3.33 21.94
N GLN A 567 11.13 3.79 20.78
CA GLN A 567 12.30 4.67 20.68
C GLN A 567 12.05 5.80 19.67
N TYR A 568 12.66 6.96 19.95
CA TYR A 568 12.34 8.22 19.28
C TYR A 568 13.61 8.95 18.84
N HIS A 569 13.55 9.58 17.69
CA HIS A 569 14.49 10.58 17.21
C HIS A 569 13.72 11.89 17.05
N CYS A 570 14.14 12.95 17.72
CA CYS A 570 13.46 14.24 17.72
C CYS A 570 14.44 15.37 17.40
N ALA A 571 14.27 16.00 16.23
CA ALA A 571 15.20 16.99 15.70
C ALA A 571 14.49 18.13 14.94
N GLY A 572 15.01 19.35 15.02
CA GLY A 572 14.59 20.45 14.12
C GLY A 572 13.13 20.91 14.24
N ASN A 573 12.40 20.54 15.29
CA ASN A 573 10.99 20.94 15.45
C ASN A 573 10.89 22.35 16.02
N SER A 574 9.78 23.03 15.77
CA SER A 574 9.55 24.38 16.29
C SER A 574 8.14 24.55 16.81
N MET A 575 8.03 25.36 17.85
CA MET A 575 6.79 25.94 18.33
C MET A 575 7.08 27.40 18.65
N PRO A 576 6.69 28.35 17.78
CA PRO A 576 6.88 29.77 18.02
C PRO A 576 6.44 30.14 19.46
N ASP A 577 7.23 31.00 20.11
CA ASP A 577 7.10 31.40 21.53
C ASP A 577 7.41 30.31 22.59
N ALA A 578 7.71 29.08 22.20
CA ALA A 578 8.13 28.00 23.11
C ALA A 578 9.56 27.48 22.85
N PHE A 579 9.86 27.02 21.63
CA PHE A 579 11.16 26.49 21.20
C PHE A 579 11.30 26.60 19.67
N ASP A 580 12.53 26.62 19.16
CA ASP A 580 12.84 26.67 17.72
C ASP A 580 13.61 25.41 17.26
N GLN A 581 13.87 25.33 15.96
CA GLN A 581 14.54 24.20 15.31
C GLN A 581 15.97 23.95 15.82
N ASP A 582 16.64 24.98 16.35
CA ASP A 582 18.01 24.90 16.84
C ASP A 582 18.07 24.69 18.37
N SER A 583 16.92 24.72 19.04
CA SER A 583 16.79 24.45 20.46
C SER A 583 17.10 22.99 20.79
N VAL A 584 17.43 22.71 22.05
CA VAL A 584 17.46 21.34 22.57
C VAL A 584 16.06 20.75 22.45
N GLN A 585 15.93 19.60 21.78
CA GLN A 585 14.64 19.07 21.35
C GLN A 585 13.98 18.13 22.37
N TYR A 586 14.75 17.51 23.26
CA TYR A 586 14.24 16.66 24.35
C TYR A 586 15.08 16.81 25.63
N PRO A 587 14.54 16.45 26.81
CA PRO A 587 15.25 16.58 28.08
C PRO A 587 16.60 15.84 28.09
N PRO A 588 17.62 16.33 28.81
CA PRO A 588 18.91 15.63 28.93
C PRO A 588 18.78 14.19 29.43
N GLY A 589 19.75 13.34 29.08
CA GLY A 589 19.74 11.93 29.42
C GLY A 589 19.00 11.12 28.35
N ASP A 590 17.90 10.46 28.73
CA ASP A 590 17.10 9.67 27.82
C ASP A 590 15.79 10.35 27.38
N GLY A 591 15.55 11.60 27.78
CA GLY A 591 14.33 12.35 27.46
C GLY A 591 13.16 12.12 28.42
N THR A 592 13.35 11.40 29.53
CA THR A 592 12.31 11.16 30.54
C THR A 592 11.91 12.43 31.31
N GLY A 593 10.60 12.64 31.44
CA GLY A 593 10.01 13.70 32.22
C GLY A 593 9.92 15.02 31.47
N GLN A 594 8.87 15.78 31.75
CA GLN A 594 8.61 17.03 31.04
C GLN A 594 9.39 18.21 31.65
N THR A 595 10.00 19.03 30.79
CA THR A 595 10.39 20.41 31.12
C THR A 595 9.33 21.39 30.58
N SER A 596 9.24 22.60 31.13
CA SER A 596 8.10 23.49 30.86
C SER A 596 7.92 23.93 29.40
N LYS A 597 8.98 23.91 28.57
CA LYS A 597 8.94 24.21 27.13
C LYS A 597 9.95 23.30 26.42
N ILE A 598 9.48 22.36 25.62
CA ILE A 598 10.35 21.36 24.97
C ILE A 598 9.62 20.71 23.79
N ALA A 599 10.33 20.31 22.74
CA ALA A 599 9.67 19.69 21.58
C ALA A 599 9.09 18.30 21.92
N CYS A 600 9.93 17.44 22.51
CA CYS A 600 9.59 16.05 22.76
C CYS A 600 9.97 15.64 24.19
N TYR A 601 9.19 14.77 24.82
CA TYR A 601 9.58 14.12 26.07
C TYR A 601 8.93 12.74 26.22
N ALA A 602 9.52 11.89 27.06
CA ALA A 602 8.94 10.60 27.45
C ALA A 602 8.11 10.74 28.73
N ASP A 603 6.83 10.43 28.63
CA ASP A 603 5.85 10.34 29.70
C ASP A 603 5.77 8.89 30.19
N VAL A 604 6.46 8.60 31.29
CA VAL A 604 6.58 7.23 31.84
C VAL A 604 5.66 7.07 33.04
N SER A 605 4.60 6.28 32.87
CA SER A 605 3.62 6.00 33.93
C SER A 605 3.64 4.56 34.44
N ILE A 606 4.45 3.67 33.83
CA ILE A 606 4.57 2.26 34.21
C ILE A 606 5.67 2.00 35.26
N ASP A 607 5.45 0.99 36.10
CA ASP A 607 6.37 0.52 37.15
C ASP A 607 6.62 -1.00 37.03
N PRO A 608 7.88 -1.47 36.94
CA PRO A 608 9.09 -0.66 36.80
C PRO A 608 9.14 0.09 35.46
N ALA A 609 9.76 1.27 35.48
CA ALA A 609 10.00 2.04 34.26
C ALA A 609 10.93 1.28 33.30
N PRO A 610 10.78 1.45 31.97
CA PRO A 610 11.68 0.81 31.00
C PRO A 610 13.13 1.28 31.13
N GLU A 611 14.06 0.32 31.15
CA GLU A 611 15.50 0.56 31.33
C GLU A 611 16.22 0.97 30.04
N TYR A 612 15.60 0.81 28.87
CA TYR A 612 16.21 1.17 27.59
C TYR A 612 16.17 2.68 27.32
N GLN A 613 17.10 3.15 26.49
CA GLN A 613 17.19 4.53 25.99
C GLN A 613 15.96 4.87 25.13
N LYS A 614 15.35 6.02 25.40
CA LYS A 614 14.06 6.43 24.79
C LYS A 614 14.29 7.37 23.59
N PHE A 615 15.19 8.36 23.72
CA PHE A 615 15.54 9.29 22.64
C PHE A 615 16.97 9.11 22.10
N PHE A 616 17.15 9.25 20.78
CA PHE A 616 18.42 9.10 20.05
C PHE A 616 18.72 10.28 19.12
N ASP A 617 20.01 10.54 18.90
CA ASP A 617 20.50 11.66 18.09
C ASP A 617 20.36 11.43 16.58
N GLU A 618 20.27 10.17 16.12
CA GLU A 618 20.23 9.81 14.71
C GLU A 618 18.87 9.17 14.34
N PRO A 619 18.39 9.36 13.10
CA PRO A 619 17.18 8.71 12.62
C PRO A 619 17.35 7.20 12.48
N PHE A 620 16.27 6.44 12.70
CA PHE A 620 16.31 4.98 12.69
C PHE A 620 16.35 4.37 11.28
N PHE A 621 15.86 5.12 10.28
CA PHE A 621 15.72 4.68 8.89
C PHE A 621 15.65 5.90 7.94
N PRO A 622 16.00 5.76 6.65
CA PRO A 622 15.96 6.86 5.68
C PRO A 622 14.53 7.33 5.41
N SER A 623 14.32 8.65 5.27
CA SER A 623 12.99 9.24 5.05
C SER A 623 12.46 9.09 3.62
N TYR A 624 13.36 9.17 2.62
CA TYR A 624 13.01 9.33 1.20
C TYR A 624 12.09 10.53 0.92
N ILE A 625 12.31 11.61 1.66
CA ILE A 625 11.55 12.87 1.59
C ILE A 625 12.56 14.02 1.44
N GLU A 626 12.26 14.99 0.58
CA GLU A 626 12.92 16.30 0.57
C GLU A 626 12.66 17.01 1.89
N GLU A 627 13.67 17.01 2.75
CA GLU A 627 13.59 17.59 4.08
C GLU A 627 13.73 19.11 4.06
N HIS A 628 12.90 19.76 4.87
CA HIS A 628 12.99 21.19 5.10
C HIS A 628 13.27 21.49 6.57
N THR A 629 13.75 22.70 6.86
CA THR A 629 13.64 23.24 8.22
C THR A 629 12.16 23.41 8.57
N SER A 630 11.80 23.43 9.85
CA SER A 630 10.40 23.63 10.28
C SER A 630 9.81 24.96 9.78
N THR A 631 10.65 25.99 9.67
CA THR A 631 10.30 27.32 9.17
C THR A 631 10.02 27.31 7.67
N GLU A 632 10.82 26.62 6.87
CA GLU A 632 10.57 26.45 5.43
C GLU A 632 9.38 25.51 5.16
N ALA A 633 9.26 24.43 5.94
CA ALA A 633 8.12 23.53 5.89
C ALA A 633 6.80 24.29 6.12
N TYR A 634 6.76 25.24 7.05
CA TYR A 634 5.59 26.08 7.29
C TYR A 634 5.12 26.83 6.04
N LYS A 635 6.07 27.45 5.32
CA LYS A 635 5.78 28.19 4.08
C LYS A 635 5.23 27.27 2.99
N ARG A 636 5.89 26.13 2.79
CA ARG A 636 5.51 25.15 1.75
C ARG A 636 4.17 24.49 2.05
N VAL A 637 3.92 24.07 3.29
CA VAL A 637 2.66 23.43 3.69
C VAL A 637 1.46 24.35 3.53
N LEU A 638 1.56 25.63 3.92
CA LEU A 638 0.47 26.59 3.71
C LEU A 638 0.24 26.96 2.23
N SER A 639 1.19 26.60 1.35
CA SER A 639 1.14 26.88 -0.08
C SER A 639 0.75 25.65 -0.93
N ASP A 640 0.77 24.44 -0.35
CA ASP A 640 0.52 23.18 -1.05
C ASP A 640 0.10 22.05 -0.09
N SER A 641 -1.03 22.23 0.60
CA SER A 641 -1.66 21.16 1.37
C SER A 641 -3.17 21.10 1.16
N GLY A 642 -3.72 19.90 1.25
CA GLY A 642 -5.13 19.64 0.99
C GLY A 642 -5.45 19.56 -0.51
N ALA A 643 -6.72 19.33 -0.82
CA ALA A 643 -7.22 19.31 -2.18
C ALA A 643 -7.15 20.70 -2.80
N SER A 644 -6.21 20.87 -3.74
CA SER A 644 -5.98 22.12 -4.47
C SER A 644 -6.47 22.13 -5.92
N GLN A 645 -6.83 20.96 -6.46
CA GLN A 645 -7.36 20.81 -7.81
C GLN A 645 -8.78 20.23 -7.76
N PRO A 646 -9.70 20.71 -8.62
CA PRO A 646 -9.52 21.81 -9.57
C PRO A 646 -9.38 23.21 -8.92
N VAL A 647 -9.81 23.35 -7.66
CA VAL A 647 -9.69 24.59 -6.87
C VAL A 647 -9.41 24.26 -5.41
N VAL A 648 -8.88 25.20 -4.64
CA VAL A 648 -8.97 25.17 -3.16
C VAL A 648 -10.35 25.69 -2.76
N ASP A 649 -11.05 24.99 -1.88
CA ASP A 649 -12.39 25.36 -1.44
C ASP A 649 -12.36 26.43 -0.35
N ASP A 650 -13.49 27.07 -0.06
CA ASP A 650 -13.53 28.23 0.85
C ASP A 650 -13.26 27.83 2.30
N HIS A 651 -13.61 26.60 2.68
CA HIS A 651 -13.20 26.01 3.95
C HIS A 651 -11.68 25.94 4.08
N ASP A 652 -10.99 25.26 3.17
CA ASP A 652 -9.54 25.05 3.24
C ASP A 652 -8.79 26.40 3.12
N LYS A 653 -9.28 27.33 2.28
CA LYS A 653 -8.75 28.71 2.22
C LYS A 653 -8.81 29.39 3.58
N ARG A 654 -9.95 29.31 4.29
CA ARG A 654 -10.11 29.88 5.63
C ARG A 654 -9.11 29.28 6.59
N ILE A 655 -8.98 27.95 6.60
CA ILE A 655 -8.05 27.23 7.49
C ILE A 655 -6.60 27.67 7.28
N ILE A 656 -6.18 27.83 6.03
CA ILE A 656 -4.84 28.35 5.68
C ILE A 656 -4.65 29.77 6.21
N GLN A 657 -5.63 30.66 5.99
CA GLN A 657 -5.57 32.05 6.45
C GLN A 657 -5.58 32.17 7.98
N GLU A 658 -6.36 31.36 8.67
CA GLU A 658 -6.41 31.29 10.13
C GLU A 658 -5.06 30.81 10.69
N THR A 659 -4.48 29.80 10.07
CA THR A 659 -3.15 29.30 10.42
C THR A 659 -2.07 30.35 10.21
N LEU A 660 -2.13 31.10 9.10
CA LEU A 660 -1.20 32.19 8.81
C LEU A 660 -1.33 33.32 9.85
N ASN A 661 -2.55 33.79 10.08
CA ASN A 661 -2.83 34.95 10.94
C ASN A 661 -2.81 34.63 12.44
N GLY A 662 -2.83 33.36 12.83
CA GLY A 662 -2.92 32.97 14.24
C GLY A 662 -4.30 33.26 14.84
N THR A 663 -5.36 33.15 14.04
CA THR A 663 -6.74 33.47 14.43
C THR A 663 -7.68 32.27 14.33
N ALA A 664 -8.88 32.39 14.90
CA ALA A 664 -10.00 31.49 14.64
C ALA A 664 -11.29 32.31 14.43
N THR A 665 -12.00 32.07 13.34
CA THR A 665 -13.21 32.81 12.95
C THR A 665 -14.45 32.31 13.70
N TYR A 666 -14.54 30.99 13.87
CA TYR A 666 -15.68 30.31 14.49
C TYR A 666 -15.30 29.68 15.82
N SER A 667 -16.30 29.28 16.61
CA SER A 667 -16.13 28.57 17.89
C SER A 667 -17.15 27.45 17.99
N GLY A 668 -16.81 26.38 18.73
CA GLY A 668 -17.74 25.30 19.00
C GLY A 668 -19.02 25.78 19.69
N SER A 669 -20.19 25.40 19.17
CA SER A 669 -21.49 25.85 19.70
C SER A 669 -21.82 25.32 21.10
N LYS A 670 -21.17 24.23 21.55
CA LYS A 670 -21.36 23.65 22.88
C LYS A 670 -20.20 24.01 23.82
N THR A 671 -18.97 23.94 23.32
CA THR A 671 -17.75 24.14 24.11
C THR A 671 -17.35 25.61 24.23
N GLY A 672 -17.71 26.44 23.25
CA GLY A 672 -17.23 27.82 23.13
C GLY A 672 -15.74 27.95 22.78
N LYS A 673 -15.05 26.84 22.50
CA LYS A 673 -13.61 26.86 22.18
C LYS A 673 -13.39 27.43 20.78
N PRO A 674 -12.51 28.44 20.59
CA PRO A 674 -12.27 29.02 19.28
C PRO A 674 -11.60 28.02 18.32
N GLY A 675 -12.15 27.88 17.13
CA GLY A 675 -11.72 26.97 16.07
C GLY A 675 -12.12 25.50 16.29
N LEU A 676 -12.30 25.06 17.54
CA LEU A 676 -12.67 23.68 17.83
C LEU A 676 -14.19 23.52 17.79
N ILE A 677 -14.72 23.26 16.59
CA ILE A 677 -16.15 23.18 16.32
C ILE A 677 -16.78 21.93 16.92
N ASP A 678 -18.05 21.99 17.31
CA ASP A 678 -18.81 20.86 17.88
C ASP A 678 -19.75 20.22 16.85
N ASN A 679 -20.07 20.95 15.78
CA ASN A 679 -20.88 20.51 14.66
C ASN A 679 -20.48 21.29 13.40
N GLU A 680 -20.63 20.69 12.22
CA GLU A 680 -20.41 21.35 10.94
C GLU A 680 -21.26 22.62 10.75
N ALA A 681 -22.43 22.70 11.39
CA ALA A 681 -23.26 23.90 11.37
C ALA A 681 -22.63 25.12 12.06
N ASP A 682 -21.64 24.93 12.94
CA ASP A 682 -20.92 26.03 13.60
C ASP A 682 -20.17 26.92 12.60
N VAL A 683 -19.85 26.35 11.43
CA VAL A 683 -19.18 27.04 10.31
C VAL A 683 -20.11 27.27 9.12
N GLY A 684 -21.40 26.97 9.26
CA GLY A 684 -22.39 27.08 8.18
C GLY A 684 -22.60 25.81 7.35
N GLY A 685 -21.96 24.69 7.71
CA GLY A 685 -22.01 23.44 6.97
C GLY A 685 -21.11 23.45 5.72
N LEU A 686 -21.31 22.46 4.83
CA LEU A 686 -20.61 22.42 3.55
C LEU A 686 -21.01 23.62 2.71
N GLU A 687 -20.03 24.33 2.18
CA GLU A 687 -20.26 25.38 1.19
C GLU A 687 -20.95 24.84 -0.06
N GLU A 688 -21.38 25.73 -0.95
CA GLU A 688 -22.01 25.32 -2.20
C GLU A 688 -21.00 24.64 -3.15
N PHE A 689 -21.34 23.42 -3.56
CA PHE A 689 -20.67 22.64 -4.60
C PHE A 689 -21.67 22.35 -5.73
N PRO A 690 -21.81 23.27 -6.70
CA PRO A 690 -22.72 23.08 -7.82
C PRO A 690 -22.40 21.80 -8.59
N THR A 691 -23.44 21.11 -9.09
CA THR A 691 -23.24 19.99 -10.01
C THR A 691 -22.76 20.51 -11.35
N THR A 692 -21.59 20.05 -11.78
CA THR A 692 -21.01 20.37 -13.08
C THR A 692 -20.69 19.07 -13.81
N THR A 693 -20.98 18.99 -15.10
CA THR A 693 -20.69 17.81 -15.92
C THR A 693 -19.83 18.20 -17.12
N ARG A 694 -18.83 17.37 -17.45
CA ARG A 694 -18.02 17.55 -18.66
C ARG A 694 -18.89 17.40 -19.91
N PRO A 695 -18.71 18.24 -20.94
CA PRO A 695 -19.36 18.02 -22.22
C PRO A 695 -18.81 16.76 -22.89
N THR A 696 -19.60 16.09 -23.73
CA THR A 696 -19.16 14.89 -24.47
C THR A 696 -18.02 15.17 -25.45
N SER A 697 -17.72 16.44 -25.75
CA SER A 697 -16.58 16.86 -26.57
C SER A 697 -15.28 17.00 -25.78
N TRP A 698 -15.32 16.82 -24.45
CA TRP A 698 -14.13 16.86 -23.61
C TRP A 698 -13.26 15.61 -23.82
N ASP A 699 -13.93 14.45 -23.91
CA ASP A 699 -13.38 13.12 -24.09
C ASP A 699 -14.35 12.39 -25.03
N ALA A 700 -14.17 12.62 -26.34
CA ALA A 700 -15.09 12.13 -27.36
C ALA A 700 -14.87 10.65 -27.69
N ASN A 701 -13.68 10.13 -27.40
CA ASN A 701 -13.30 8.74 -27.63
C ASN A 701 -13.64 7.83 -26.42
N ASP A 702 -14.03 8.42 -25.28
CA ASP A 702 -14.44 7.79 -24.02
C ASP A 702 -13.35 6.95 -23.34
N ASP A 703 -12.09 7.37 -23.44
CA ASP A 703 -10.95 6.71 -22.80
C ASP A 703 -10.56 7.33 -21.44
N GLY A 704 -11.24 8.40 -21.03
CA GLY A 704 -11.02 9.13 -19.77
C GLY A 704 -9.88 10.15 -19.82
N ILE A 705 -9.30 10.37 -21.00
CA ILE A 705 -8.34 11.42 -21.30
C ILE A 705 -9.09 12.53 -22.04
N ALA A 706 -8.70 13.78 -21.81
CA ALA A 706 -9.29 14.85 -22.60
C ALA A 706 -8.71 14.86 -24.02
N ASP A 707 -9.53 15.07 -25.05
CA ASP A 707 -9.12 14.99 -26.47
C ASP A 707 -7.89 15.87 -26.80
N TRP A 708 -7.70 17.00 -26.09
CA TRP A 708 -6.53 17.87 -26.25
C TRP A 708 -5.21 17.27 -25.74
N TRP A 709 -5.26 16.15 -25.01
CA TRP A 709 -4.11 15.39 -24.52
C TRP A 709 -3.79 14.14 -25.35
N ASP A 710 -4.67 13.66 -26.25
CA ASP A 710 -4.54 12.34 -26.92
C ASP A 710 -3.22 12.10 -27.69
N ASP A 711 -2.49 13.16 -28.05
CA ASP A 711 -1.17 13.11 -28.70
C ASP A 711 0.03 13.34 -27.74
N SER A 712 -0.22 13.50 -26.45
CA SER A 712 0.79 13.72 -25.40
C SER A 712 1.27 12.41 -24.79
N THR A 713 2.48 12.42 -24.23
CA THR A 713 3.05 11.24 -23.55
C THR A 713 2.80 11.28 -22.05
N GLY A 714 2.93 10.13 -21.39
CA GLY A 714 2.96 10.04 -19.92
C GLY A 714 4.19 10.69 -19.27
N GLY A 715 5.25 10.91 -20.06
CA GLY A 715 6.63 10.97 -19.57
C GLY A 715 7.21 9.58 -19.33
N ASP A 716 8.50 9.53 -18.97
CA ASP A 716 9.22 8.26 -18.78
C ASP A 716 8.61 7.44 -17.63
N GLY A 717 8.22 6.20 -17.95
CA GLY A 717 7.66 5.24 -16.98
C GLY A 717 6.18 5.42 -16.62
N TYR A 718 5.43 6.25 -17.37
CA TYR A 718 4.01 6.47 -17.17
C TYR A 718 3.20 6.24 -18.45
N THR A 719 1.97 5.74 -18.31
CA THR A 719 0.99 5.67 -19.40
C THR A 719 0.46 7.06 -19.79
N VAL A 720 -0.20 7.16 -20.94
CA VAL A 720 -0.78 8.43 -21.43
C VAL A 720 -1.76 9.02 -20.41
N ILE A 721 -2.67 8.20 -19.87
CA ILE A 721 -3.62 8.64 -18.84
C ILE A 721 -2.93 9.06 -17.54
N GLU A 722 -1.84 8.40 -17.15
CA GLU A 722 -1.06 8.85 -15.99
C GLU A 722 -0.45 10.23 -16.23
N GLY A 723 0.07 10.49 -17.44
CA GLY A 723 0.50 11.83 -17.84
C GLY A 723 -0.60 12.87 -17.69
N TYR A 724 -1.79 12.56 -18.21
CA TYR A 724 -2.97 13.43 -18.14
C TYR A 724 -3.35 13.74 -16.69
N ILE A 725 -3.56 12.72 -15.85
CA ILE A 725 -3.95 12.94 -14.45
C ILE A 725 -2.84 13.60 -13.62
N ASN A 726 -1.56 13.43 -14.00
CA ASN A 726 -0.44 14.15 -13.39
C ASN A 726 -0.44 15.62 -13.79
N PHE A 727 -0.70 15.95 -15.05
CA PHE A 727 -0.88 17.34 -15.48
C PHE A 727 -2.05 18.01 -14.75
N MET A 728 -3.20 17.33 -14.67
CA MET A 728 -4.40 17.85 -14.00
C MET A 728 -4.21 18.04 -12.49
N ALA A 729 -3.22 17.36 -11.88
CA ALA A 729 -2.97 17.46 -10.44
C ALA A 729 -2.06 18.63 -10.06
N GLU A 730 -1.30 19.14 -11.02
CA GLU A 730 -0.44 20.31 -10.83
C GLU A 730 -1.22 21.60 -11.15
N PRO A 731 -0.77 22.76 -10.65
CA PRO A 731 -1.30 24.06 -11.08
C PRO A 731 -1.29 24.18 -12.60
N HIS A 732 -2.42 24.50 -13.21
CA HIS A 732 -2.53 24.59 -14.67
C HIS A 732 -3.54 25.64 -15.12
N VAL A 733 -3.44 26.02 -16.40
CA VAL A 733 -4.38 26.90 -17.11
C VAL A 733 -4.69 26.37 -18.50
N PHE A 734 -5.87 26.73 -19.00
CA PHE A 734 -6.32 26.45 -20.36
C PHE A 734 -6.31 27.75 -21.18
N VAL A 735 -5.89 27.68 -22.44
CA VAL A 735 -5.82 28.85 -23.33
C VAL A 735 -6.02 28.43 -24.79
N ALA A 736 -6.69 29.25 -25.59
CA ALA A 736 -6.82 29.00 -27.02
C ALA A 736 -5.52 29.37 -27.77
N PRO A 737 -5.21 28.73 -28.92
CA PRO A 737 -4.12 29.15 -29.78
C PRO A 737 -4.18 30.66 -30.11
N GLY A 738 -3.06 31.35 -29.95
CA GLY A 738 -2.94 32.80 -30.18
C GLY A 738 -3.59 33.70 -29.12
N ALA A 739 -4.22 33.13 -28.09
CA ALA A 739 -4.82 33.87 -26.98
C ALA A 739 -3.86 34.03 -25.79
N SER A 740 -4.29 34.79 -24.78
CA SER A 740 -3.57 34.95 -23.52
C SER A 740 -4.45 34.61 -22.33
N VAL A 741 -3.85 34.00 -21.30
CA VAL A 741 -4.50 33.67 -20.03
C VAL A 741 -3.70 34.23 -18.87
N LYS A 742 -4.39 34.62 -17.80
CA LYS A 742 -3.79 35.10 -16.55
C LYS A 742 -3.86 34.02 -15.48
N TYR A 743 -2.81 33.93 -14.68
CA TYR A 743 -2.74 33.02 -13.54
C TYR A 743 -2.30 33.80 -12.30
N ASP A 744 -3.01 33.61 -11.18
CA ASP A 744 -2.70 34.23 -9.89
C ASP A 744 -1.64 33.40 -9.14
N LEU A 745 -0.44 33.95 -9.03
CA LEU A 745 0.70 33.32 -8.37
C LEU A 745 0.61 33.39 -6.85
N ALA A 746 -0.25 34.27 -6.28
CA ALA A 746 -0.36 34.41 -4.83
C ALA A 746 -0.77 33.07 -4.16
N GLY A 747 -1.64 32.29 -4.81
CA GLY A 747 -2.04 30.97 -4.33
C GLY A 747 -0.90 29.95 -4.27
N LEU A 748 0.18 30.15 -5.05
CA LEU A 748 1.34 29.27 -5.04
C LEU A 748 2.30 29.54 -3.87
N ALA A 749 2.13 30.66 -3.18
CA ALA A 749 3.03 31.18 -2.15
C ALA A 749 2.28 31.56 -0.86
N GLY A 750 1.16 30.89 -0.57
CA GLY A 750 0.26 31.24 0.54
C GLY A 750 0.93 31.33 1.93
N GLY A 751 2.05 30.64 2.13
CA GLY A 751 2.83 30.70 3.37
C GLY A 751 4.07 31.59 3.35
N PHE A 752 4.46 32.14 2.20
CA PHE A 752 5.69 32.93 2.06
C PHE A 752 5.50 34.38 2.54
N SER A 753 6.57 34.99 3.08
CA SER A 753 6.53 36.36 3.61
C SER A 753 6.87 37.39 2.54
N ASN A 754 5.91 38.25 2.16
CA ASN A 754 6.09 39.25 1.09
C ASN A 754 6.67 38.66 -0.21
N PRO A 755 6.02 37.65 -0.83
CA PRO A 755 6.60 36.90 -1.91
C PRO A 755 6.83 37.75 -3.16
N ALA A 756 7.95 37.47 -3.83
CA ALA A 756 8.30 37.94 -5.16
C ALA A 756 8.34 36.76 -6.15
N PHE A 757 8.06 37.05 -7.42
CA PHE A 757 7.88 36.04 -8.45
C PHE A 757 8.71 36.34 -9.68
N GLU A 758 9.43 35.32 -10.15
CA GLU A 758 10.05 35.29 -11.47
C GLU A 758 9.46 34.12 -12.27
N VAL A 759 9.39 34.28 -13.60
CA VAL A 759 8.85 33.27 -14.51
C VAL A 759 9.83 32.98 -15.62
N SER A 760 9.93 31.71 -16.01
CA SER A 760 10.74 31.26 -17.14
C SER A 760 10.08 30.09 -17.87
N GLY A 761 10.48 29.83 -19.11
CA GLY A 761 9.89 28.79 -19.96
C GLY A 761 8.86 29.31 -20.96
N GLY A 762 7.86 28.49 -21.29
CA GLY A 762 6.90 28.77 -22.36
C GLY A 762 7.41 28.34 -23.73
N GLY A 763 7.58 27.05 -23.97
CA GLY A 763 8.09 26.53 -25.25
C GLY A 763 7.16 26.74 -26.45
N LEU A 764 5.84 26.76 -26.22
CA LEU A 764 4.80 26.96 -27.24
C LEU A 764 4.20 28.38 -27.21
N GLY A 765 4.71 29.24 -26.34
CA GLY A 765 4.19 30.60 -26.13
C GLY A 765 5.22 31.50 -25.48
N SER A 766 4.76 32.43 -24.64
CA SER A 766 5.63 33.26 -23.82
C SER A 766 4.93 33.62 -22.51
N VAL A 767 5.70 33.72 -21.43
CA VAL A 767 5.19 34.10 -20.11
C VAL A 767 5.85 35.39 -19.63
N SER A 768 5.06 36.24 -18.99
CA SER A 768 5.52 37.45 -18.30
C SER A 768 4.84 37.56 -16.94
N VAL A 769 5.45 38.27 -16.00
CA VAL A 769 4.91 38.46 -14.64
C VAL A 769 4.83 39.95 -14.32
N ASP A 770 3.70 40.37 -13.74
CA ASP A 770 3.49 41.71 -13.17
C ASP A 770 2.86 41.57 -11.79
N GLY A 771 3.63 41.88 -10.74
CA GLY A 771 3.24 41.61 -9.36
C GLY A 771 2.98 40.13 -9.11
N THR A 772 1.75 39.77 -8.72
CA THR A 772 1.33 38.39 -8.46
C THR A 772 0.70 37.72 -9.67
N VAL A 773 0.66 38.36 -10.84
CA VAL A 773 -0.06 37.84 -12.01
C VAL A 773 0.93 37.42 -13.09
N ALA A 774 0.93 36.12 -13.41
CA ALA A 774 1.56 35.63 -14.62
C ALA A 774 0.58 35.78 -15.79
N THR A 775 1.05 36.32 -16.91
CA THR A 775 0.32 36.32 -18.19
C THR A 775 1.05 35.42 -19.17
N TYR A 776 0.43 34.31 -19.53
CA TYR A 776 0.89 33.41 -20.58
C TYR A 776 0.20 33.79 -21.89
N THR A 777 0.95 33.94 -22.97
CA THR A 777 0.45 34.19 -24.32
C THR A 777 0.84 33.02 -25.21
N ALA A 778 -0.16 32.26 -25.65
CA ALA A 778 0.02 31.10 -26.50
C ALA A 778 0.42 31.52 -27.92
N GLY A 779 1.28 30.72 -28.57
CA GLY A 779 1.45 30.77 -30.02
C GLY A 779 0.25 30.16 -30.75
N ASP A 780 0.35 30.06 -32.07
CA ASP A 780 -0.70 29.48 -32.93
C ASP A 780 -0.76 27.94 -32.85
N GLN A 781 0.19 27.30 -32.17
CA GLN A 781 0.30 25.84 -32.07
C GLN A 781 -0.41 25.33 -30.82
N ALA A 782 -1.34 24.38 -31.00
CA ALA A 782 -1.96 23.61 -29.92
C ALA A 782 -0.96 22.61 -29.30
N GLY A 783 -1.22 22.22 -28.05
CA GLY A 783 -0.42 21.25 -27.31
C GLY A 783 -0.27 21.59 -25.83
N VAL A 784 0.60 20.84 -25.15
CA VAL A 784 0.90 21.03 -23.73
C VAL A 784 2.24 21.74 -23.56
N ASP A 785 2.24 22.80 -22.79
CA ASP A 785 3.42 23.58 -22.42
C ASP A 785 3.51 23.72 -20.88
N ARG A 786 4.65 24.20 -20.39
CA ARG A 786 4.89 24.50 -18.98
C ARG A 786 5.74 25.75 -18.84
N PHE A 787 5.50 26.50 -17.78
CA PHE A 787 6.43 27.52 -17.31
C PHE A 787 6.77 27.30 -15.84
N ILE A 788 7.99 27.70 -15.46
CA ILE A 788 8.48 27.63 -14.09
C ILE A 788 8.26 28.98 -13.42
N VAL A 789 7.74 28.93 -12.20
CA VAL A 789 7.60 30.06 -11.28
C VAL A 789 8.65 29.89 -10.19
N THR A 790 9.58 30.83 -10.10
CA THR A 790 10.51 30.93 -8.97
C THR A 790 9.93 31.90 -7.96
N ILE A 791 9.60 31.37 -6.78
CA ILE A 791 9.09 32.12 -5.63
C ILE A 791 10.28 32.46 -4.75
N SER A 792 10.42 33.73 -4.35
CA SER A 792 11.35 34.17 -3.31
C SER A 792 10.63 35.05 -2.30
N ASP A 793 11.20 35.22 -1.11
CA ASP A 793 10.57 36.00 -0.06
C ASP A 793 11.59 36.82 0.75
N ASP A 794 11.13 37.67 1.68
CA ASP A 794 12.00 38.58 2.43
C ASP A 794 12.76 37.92 3.60
N GLU A 795 12.65 36.59 3.72
CA GLU A 795 13.34 35.74 4.69
C GLU A 795 14.31 34.76 4.01
N ASP A 796 14.72 35.06 2.78
CA ASP A 796 15.68 34.29 1.96
C ASP A 796 15.22 32.86 1.60
N SER A 797 13.91 32.56 1.66
CA SER A 797 13.35 31.31 1.14
C SER A 797 13.21 31.35 -0.38
N THR A 798 13.42 30.20 -1.03
CA THR A 798 13.18 30.04 -2.47
C THR A 798 12.50 28.72 -2.79
N TRP A 799 11.59 28.73 -3.77
CA TRP A 799 10.92 27.53 -4.25
C TRP A 799 10.51 27.65 -5.71
N GLU A 800 10.86 26.65 -6.51
CA GLU A 800 10.43 26.55 -7.91
C GLU A 800 9.19 25.67 -8.04
N ARG A 801 8.19 26.16 -8.77
CA ARG A 801 6.97 25.41 -9.08
C ARG A 801 6.69 25.45 -10.58
N SER A 802 6.21 24.33 -11.13
CA SER A 802 5.76 24.29 -12.51
C SER A 802 4.27 24.66 -12.59
N VAL A 803 3.90 25.42 -13.61
CA VAL A 803 2.51 25.64 -14.01
C VAL A 803 2.31 25.06 -15.41
N GLY A 804 1.34 24.16 -15.53
CA GLY A 804 0.93 23.57 -16.79
C GLY A 804 0.11 24.53 -17.64
N VAL A 805 0.25 24.44 -18.96
CA VAL A 805 -0.57 25.17 -19.92
C VAL A 805 -1.04 24.20 -20.98
N ALA A 806 -2.35 24.04 -21.12
CA ALA A 806 -2.93 23.29 -22.22
C ALA A 806 -3.53 24.26 -23.24
N ILE A 807 -3.02 24.17 -24.47
CA ILE A 807 -3.34 25.05 -25.60
C ILE A 807 -4.21 24.27 -26.57
N PHE A 808 -5.50 24.59 -26.66
CA PHE A 808 -6.44 23.91 -27.56
C PHE A 808 -7.63 24.80 -27.90
N ASP A 809 -8.29 24.49 -29.01
CA ASP A 809 -9.49 25.19 -29.44
C ASP A 809 -10.61 25.04 -28.39
N ASP A 810 -11.44 26.08 -28.21
CA ASP A 810 -12.53 26.11 -27.23
C ASP A 810 -12.11 26.01 -25.75
N ALA A 811 -10.83 26.23 -25.41
CA ALA A 811 -10.34 26.29 -24.03
C ALA A 811 -11.13 27.25 -23.11
N GLU A 812 -11.70 28.33 -23.66
CA GLU A 812 -12.54 29.30 -22.95
C GLU A 812 -13.88 28.71 -22.45
N SER A 813 -14.28 27.54 -22.95
CA SER A 813 -15.54 26.87 -22.59
C SER A 813 -15.42 25.91 -21.39
N VAL A 814 -14.22 25.78 -20.82
CA VAL A 814 -13.86 24.77 -19.81
C VAL A 814 -13.96 25.31 -18.38
N GLU A 815 -14.09 26.64 -18.22
CA GLU A 815 -14.20 27.33 -16.91
C GLU A 815 -15.43 26.92 -16.08
#